data_AF-A0A6B8QP76-F1
#
_entry.id   AF-A0A6B8QP76-F1
#
_cell.length_a   1.000
_cell.length_b   1.000
_cell.length_c   1.000
_cell.angle_alpha   90.00
_cell.angle_beta   90.00
_cell.angle_gamma   90.00
#
_symmetry.space_group_name_H-M   'P 1'
#
loop_
_entity.id
_entity.type
_entity.pdbx_description
1 polymer ?
#
loop_
_entity_poly.entity_id
_entity_poly.type
_entity_poly.pdbx_seq_one_letter_code
_entity_poly.pdbx_strand_id
1 'polypeptide(L)'
;MFTLEHALAADLFSRHLHLLWQFTRRDVAGRYRGSLLGLGWTLLSPLMMLAAFTLVFYGFFELKWPVEATGTPQMDFALQVFVGLLAFNWFAEVVNRGPVLITGQPNLVTKVVFPLSLLAFSSVLAASFQALISLVLLMLITAFLVGGNITWLALPLVLLPFMALLVGISLWLAALGVYLRDLGPFMALATSVLMFLSPVFYPLSNVPPEWQSLYLLNPLALLITQLRDVLFMGAWPSLKVITGLGVVATLLLTSGFWVFNKLRGGLLMYSDTPSATVARAETAIALEGVSKTFYRYQRPLDRLLLQFKGLARFARYDTISGLKPLDLTIQRGEVVGLVGRNGAGKSTLLQLVCNTLSPSGGRLQVNGKIAALLELGSGFNPEFTGRENVFMSAAISGLSRAEVQAKFAEIHQFSGIGDFIDQPVKTYSSGMYVRLAFAVATSVEPDILVVDEALSVGDGAFARKSFDRIMALRDTGATILFCSHSLYQVEALCDRALWIEGGEVIADDSPSLVVPRYEQFLAGDEQKERGVRQSAAQDQRRVSPQGSARLVSTQVSIDGQTANARNAVISGESQLSVKIRFASDPLLPCPGIAVTISTTSGQIVTSAGSWEAGVEVQRNHQGEGSVVLDFPQLALLKGEYHVGAYLFCERGLHSYEWVDPVSSFHVTQTGIARGVVRLPHRWHSVPNSADDHV
;
A
#
# COMPACT_ATOMS: atom_id res chain seq x y z
N MET A 1 22.48 -24.29 14.60
CA MET A 1 21.05 -23.96 14.37
C MET A 1 20.54 -22.92 15.37
N PHE A 2 20.77 -23.10 16.68
CA PHE A 2 20.46 -22.09 17.73
C PHE A 2 21.17 -20.72 17.59
N THR A 3 22.34 -20.68 16.96
CA THR A 3 23.15 -19.46 16.80
C THR A 3 22.66 -18.52 15.68
N LEU A 4 21.95 -19.04 14.67
CA LEU A 4 21.41 -18.23 13.57
C LEU A 4 20.12 -17.50 13.98
N GLU A 5 19.28 -18.12 14.81
CA GLU A 5 18.03 -17.50 15.29
C GLU A 5 18.27 -16.34 16.28
N HIS A 6 19.32 -16.44 17.10
CA HIS A 6 19.74 -15.34 17.99
C HIS A 6 20.31 -14.15 17.21
N ALA A 7 21.07 -14.40 16.14
CA ALA A 7 21.60 -13.35 15.27
C ALA A 7 20.48 -12.60 14.53
N LEU A 8 19.43 -13.31 14.08
CA LEU A 8 18.28 -12.72 13.38
C LEU A 8 17.38 -11.89 14.31
N ALA A 9 17.14 -12.32 15.55
CA ALA A 9 16.38 -11.52 16.52
C ALA A 9 17.11 -10.22 16.92
N ALA A 10 18.44 -10.27 17.04
CA ALA A 10 19.28 -9.12 17.31
C ALA A 10 19.41 -8.16 16.10
N ASP A 11 19.45 -8.69 14.87
CA ASP A 11 19.48 -7.89 13.62
C ASP A 11 18.12 -7.19 13.37
N LEU A 12 16.99 -7.82 13.74
CA LEU A 12 15.66 -7.20 13.74
C LEU A 12 15.55 -6.03 14.72
N PHE A 13 16.09 -6.19 15.94
CA PHE A 13 16.01 -5.17 16.98
C PHE A 13 16.90 -3.96 16.69
N SER A 14 18.11 -4.17 16.18
CA SER A 14 19.05 -3.07 15.88
C SER A 14 18.63 -2.25 14.65
N ARG A 15 18.04 -2.88 13.62
CA ARG A 15 17.58 -2.19 12.39
C ARG A 15 16.20 -1.55 12.48
N HIS A 16 15.32 -2.05 13.36
CA HIS A 16 13.92 -1.62 13.41
C HIS A 16 13.45 -1.06 14.76
N LEU A 17 14.35 -0.77 15.71
CA LEU A 17 13.99 -0.19 17.02
C LEU A 17 13.14 1.09 16.88
N HIS A 18 13.50 1.94 15.93
CA HIS A 18 12.78 3.18 15.65
C HIS A 18 11.36 2.91 15.16
N LEU A 19 11.17 1.94 14.26
CA LEU A 19 9.85 1.52 13.78
C LEU A 19 9.02 0.92 14.93
N LEU A 20 9.63 0.06 15.75
CA LEU A 20 8.96 -0.52 16.92
C LEU A 20 8.43 0.58 17.85
N TRP A 21 9.27 1.56 18.18
CA TRP A 21 8.87 2.70 19.01
C TRP A 21 7.72 3.50 18.40
N GLN A 22 7.79 3.81 17.10
CA GLN A 22 6.72 4.52 16.40
C GLN A 22 5.40 3.76 16.43
N PHE A 23 5.42 2.45 16.21
CA PHE A 23 4.24 1.59 16.24
C PHE A 23 3.66 1.44 17.64
N THR A 24 4.51 1.27 18.67
CA THR A 24 4.07 1.25 20.06
C THR A 24 3.42 2.57 20.45
N ARG A 25 4.05 3.71 20.12
CA ARG A 25 3.47 5.04 20.35
C ARG A 25 2.13 5.18 19.63
N ARG A 26 2.03 4.65 18.40
CA ARG A 26 0.78 4.65 17.63
C ARG A 26 -0.33 3.88 18.32
N ASP A 27 -0.03 2.67 18.79
CA ASP A 27 -0.99 1.84 19.50
C ASP A 27 -1.48 2.49 20.80
N VAL A 28 -0.58 3.11 21.58
CA VAL A 28 -0.94 3.80 22.82
C VAL A 28 -1.75 5.06 22.54
N ALA A 29 -1.27 5.95 21.66
CA ALA A 29 -1.95 7.20 21.35
C ALA A 29 -3.32 6.97 20.71
N GLY A 30 -3.45 5.94 19.86
CA GLY A 30 -4.70 5.57 19.22
C GLY A 30 -5.81 5.22 20.21
N ARG A 31 -5.49 4.56 21.34
CA ARG A 31 -6.50 4.15 22.35
C ARG A 31 -7.23 5.30 23.02
N TYR A 32 -6.56 6.44 23.17
CA TYR A 32 -7.07 7.59 23.93
C TYR A 32 -7.41 8.79 23.04
N ARG A 33 -7.28 8.65 21.72
CA ARG A 33 -7.50 9.74 20.79
C ARG A 33 -8.98 10.11 20.71
N GLY A 34 -9.27 11.41 20.75
CA GLY A 34 -10.65 11.92 20.76
C GLY A 34 -11.39 11.74 22.09
N SER A 35 -10.74 11.20 23.13
CA SER A 35 -11.32 11.14 24.48
C SER A 35 -11.07 12.44 25.24
N LEU A 36 -12.02 12.84 26.10
CA LEU A 36 -11.95 14.10 26.87
C LEU A 36 -10.68 14.24 27.71
N LEU A 37 -10.24 13.15 28.36
CA LEU A 37 -9.06 13.15 29.24
C LEU A 37 -7.78 12.72 28.53
N GLY A 38 -7.86 12.27 27.27
CA GLY A 38 -6.71 11.73 26.53
C GLY A 38 -5.95 10.69 27.34
N LEU A 39 -4.63 10.86 27.46
CA LEU A 39 -3.77 9.99 28.26
C LEU A 39 -4.15 9.97 29.76
N GLY A 40 -4.90 10.94 30.28
CA GLY A 40 -5.37 10.95 31.67
C GLY A 40 -6.21 9.72 32.04
N TRP A 41 -6.88 9.10 31.06
CA TRP A 41 -7.60 7.83 31.27
C TRP A 41 -6.70 6.67 31.70
N THR A 42 -5.42 6.68 31.31
CA THR A 42 -4.44 5.67 31.74
C THR A 42 -4.28 5.64 33.26
N LEU A 43 -4.42 6.80 33.91
CA LEU A 43 -4.33 6.98 35.36
C LEU A 43 -5.70 6.89 36.04
N LEU A 44 -6.74 7.47 35.43
CA LEU A 44 -8.08 7.52 36.01
C LEU A 44 -8.73 6.13 36.06
N SER A 45 -8.59 5.31 35.01
CA SER A 45 -9.22 3.99 34.96
C SER A 45 -8.75 3.07 36.11
N PRO A 46 -7.44 2.93 36.39
CA PRO A 46 -6.98 2.15 37.54
C PRO A 46 -7.40 2.75 38.89
N LEU A 47 -7.42 4.08 39.04
CA LEU A 47 -7.92 4.75 40.25
C LEU A 47 -9.40 4.44 40.51
N MET A 48 -10.23 4.58 39.48
CA MET A 48 -11.67 4.28 39.57
C MET A 48 -11.89 2.79 39.87
N MET A 49 -11.10 1.92 39.25
CA MET A 49 -11.17 0.48 39.49
C MET A 49 -10.82 0.15 40.95
N LEU A 50 -9.73 0.72 41.48
CA LEU A 50 -9.35 0.55 42.88
C LEU A 50 -10.41 1.12 43.83
N ALA A 51 -10.96 2.29 43.54
CA ALA A 51 -12.04 2.90 44.32
C ALA A 51 -13.31 2.03 44.30
N ALA A 52 -13.69 1.49 43.14
CA ALA A 52 -14.83 0.59 43.00
C ALA A 52 -14.61 -0.70 43.80
N PHE A 53 -13.43 -1.31 43.73
CA PHE A 53 -13.15 -2.53 44.50
C PHE A 53 -13.07 -2.28 45.99
N THR A 54 -12.51 -1.15 46.40
CA THR A 54 -12.55 -0.72 47.80
C THR A 54 -14.01 -0.55 48.24
N LEU A 55 -14.84 0.14 47.47
CA LEU A 55 -16.26 0.32 47.80
C LEU A 55 -17.04 -1.01 47.86
N VAL A 56 -16.84 -1.91 46.90
CA VAL A 56 -17.55 -3.19 46.86
C VAL A 56 -17.09 -4.12 47.97
N PHE A 57 -15.79 -4.40 48.06
CA PHE A 57 -15.28 -5.43 48.97
C PHE A 57 -15.15 -4.95 50.41
N TYR A 58 -14.79 -3.68 50.62
CA TYR A 58 -14.75 -3.10 51.97
C TYR A 58 -16.10 -2.50 52.38
N GLY A 59 -16.80 -1.78 51.49
CA GLY A 59 -18.05 -1.10 51.84
C GLY A 59 -19.31 -1.98 51.87
N PHE A 60 -19.46 -2.93 50.93
CA PHE A 60 -20.68 -3.76 50.84
C PHE A 60 -20.52 -5.17 51.38
N PHE A 61 -19.40 -5.84 51.08
CA PHE A 61 -19.23 -7.25 51.44
C PHE A 61 -18.46 -7.49 52.75
N GLU A 62 -17.81 -6.45 53.31
CA GLU A 62 -16.94 -6.54 54.50
C GLU A 62 -15.97 -7.74 54.45
N LEU A 63 -15.53 -8.11 53.25
CA LEU A 63 -14.76 -9.32 52.98
C LEU A 63 -13.35 -9.14 53.55
N LYS A 64 -13.01 -9.96 54.56
CA LYS A 64 -11.66 -10.01 55.14
C LYS A 64 -10.84 -11.06 54.37
N TRP A 65 -9.69 -10.67 53.84
CA TRP A 65 -8.69 -11.65 53.42
C TRP A 65 -8.23 -12.39 54.70
N PRO A 66 -8.17 -13.73 54.71
CA PRO A 66 -7.65 -14.45 55.86
C PRO A 66 -6.13 -14.25 55.90
N VAL A 67 -5.67 -13.22 56.63
CA VAL A 67 -4.26 -13.09 57.02
C VAL A 67 -4.21 -13.10 58.54
N GLU A 68 -3.93 -14.28 59.09
CA GLU A 68 -3.72 -14.51 60.53
C GLU A 68 -2.41 -13.91 61.09
N ALA A 69 -1.80 -12.88 60.48
CA ALA A 69 -0.47 -12.46 60.95
C ALA A 69 -0.03 -10.99 60.82
N THR A 70 -0.76 -10.05 60.20
CA THR A 70 -0.17 -8.70 59.96
C THR A 70 -0.81 -7.53 60.69
N GLY A 71 -1.98 -7.66 61.32
CA GLY A 71 -2.55 -6.57 62.14
C GLY A 71 -2.84 -5.25 61.39
N THR A 72 -2.79 -5.26 60.05
CA THR A 72 -3.04 -4.09 59.18
C THR A 72 -4.48 -4.09 58.62
N PRO A 73 -5.03 -2.92 58.25
CA PRO A 73 -6.46 -2.73 57.96
C PRO A 73 -6.98 -3.44 56.69
N GLN A 74 -8.31 -3.58 56.61
CA GLN A 74 -9.08 -4.22 55.52
C GLN A 74 -8.83 -3.65 54.10
N MET A 75 -8.13 -2.52 53.98
CA MET A 75 -7.69 -1.92 52.71
C MET A 75 -6.66 -2.81 51.95
N ASP A 76 -6.04 -3.77 52.64
CA ASP A 76 -5.12 -4.76 52.05
C ASP A 76 -5.81 -5.66 51.01
N PHE A 77 -7.10 -5.99 51.18
CA PHE A 77 -7.83 -6.86 50.24
C PHE A 77 -7.95 -6.22 48.85
N ALA A 78 -8.40 -4.97 48.79
CA ALA A 78 -8.60 -4.26 47.53
C ALA A 78 -7.28 -4.09 46.75
N LEU A 79 -6.18 -3.80 47.46
CA LEU A 79 -4.84 -3.71 46.87
C LEU A 79 -4.34 -5.06 46.34
N GLN A 80 -4.60 -6.17 47.05
CA GLN A 80 -4.25 -7.51 46.58
C GLN A 80 -5.06 -7.97 45.37
N VAL A 81 -6.36 -7.65 45.31
CA VAL A 81 -7.20 -7.88 44.12
C VAL A 81 -6.71 -7.03 42.96
N PHE A 82 -6.34 -5.78 43.21
CA PHE A 82 -5.82 -4.88 42.19
C PHE A 82 -4.52 -5.39 41.57
N VAL A 83 -3.58 -5.96 42.34
CA VAL A 83 -2.40 -6.67 41.77
C VAL A 83 -2.83 -7.80 40.84
N GLY A 84 -3.79 -8.61 41.27
CA GLY A 84 -4.33 -9.72 40.49
C GLY A 84 -4.90 -9.25 39.16
N LEU A 85 -5.70 -8.19 39.18
CA LEU A 85 -6.32 -7.60 38.00
C LEU A 85 -5.31 -6.89 37.10
N LEU A 86 -4.29 -6.24 37.66
CA LEU A 86 -3.21 -5.64 36.87
C LEU A 86 -2.52 -6.70 36.01
N ALA A 87 -2.09 -7.80 36.64
CA ALA A 87 -1.45 -8.92 35.95
C ALA A 87 -2.38 -9.58 34.93
N PHE A 88 -3.64 -9.83 35.31
CA PHE A 88 -4.63 -10.44 34.44
C PHE A 88 -4.99 -9.55 33.25
N ASN A 89 -5.26 -8.26 33.45
CA ASN A 89 -5.62 -7.33 32.38
C ASN A 89 -4.47 -7.14 31.39
N TRP A 90 -3.23 -7.12 31.87
CA TRP A 90 -2.05 -7.07 31.00
C TRP A 90 -1.98 -8.30 30.08
N PHE A 91 -2.21 -9.49 30.62
CA PHE A 91 -2.30 -10.72 29.84
C PHE A 91 -3.48 -10.74 28.88
N ALA A 92 -4.67 -10.43 29.38
CA ALA A 92 -5.91 -10.47 28.61
C ALA A 92 -5.88 -9.51 27.42
N GLU A 93 -5.31 -8.32 27.58
CA GLU A 93 -5.11 -7.37 26.49
C GLU A 93 -4.27 -7.96 25.35
N VAL A 94 -3.14 -8.59 25.67
CA VAL A 94 -2.25 -9.21 24.66
C VAL A 94 -2.93 -10.41 24.01
N VAL A 95 -3.56 -11.27 24.80
CA VAL A 95 -4.18 -12.50 24.32
C VAL A 95 -5.42 -12.24 23.47
N ASN A 96 -6.27 -11.30 23.84
CA ASN A 96 -7.48 -10.99 23.08
C ASN A 96 -7.16 -10.22 21.79
N ARG A 97 -6.10 -9.41 21.79
CA ARG A 97 -5.68 -8.65 20.62
C ARG A 97 -4.84 -9.48 19.65
N GLY A 98 -4.05 -10.44 20.15
CA GLY A 98 -3.13 -11.27 19.38
C GLY A 98 -3.70 -11.81 18.06
N PRO A 99 -4.87 -12.49 18.05
CA PRO A 99 -5.44 -13.10 16.85
C PRO A 99 -5.74 -12.13 15.70
N VAL A 100 -5.93 -10.84 15.98
CA VAL A 100 -6.32 -9.84 14.99
C VAL A 100 -5.20 -8.85 14.62
N LEU A 101 -3.99 -9.03 15.16
CA LEU A 101 -2.88 -8.08 14.93
C LEU A 101 -2.53 -7.91 13.45
N ILE A 102 -2.44 -9.02 12.71
CA ILE A 102 -2.10 -9.01 11.28
C ILE A 102 -3.32 -8.65 10.43
N THR A 103 -4.47 -9.28 10.70
CA THR A 103 -5.69 -9.10 9.89
C THR A 103 -6.35 -7.73 10.06
N GLY A 104 -6.13 -7.06 11.20
CA GLY A 104 -6.61 -5.72 11.45
C GLY A 104 -5.85 -4.62 10.70
N GLN A 105 -4.73 -4.94 10.06
CA GLN A 105 -3.89 -3.98 9.33
C GLN A 105 -3.52 -4.50 7.93
N PRO A 106 -4.51 -4.78 7.06
CA PRO A 106 -4.28 -5.46 5.78
C PRO A 106 -3.31 -4.69 4.88
N ASN A 107 -3.29 -3.36 4.95
CA ASN A 107 -2.42 -2.54 4.13
C ASN A 107 -0.93 -2.72 4.44
N LEU A 108 -0.56 -2.95 5.71
CA LEU A 108 0.83 -3.23 6.08
C LEU A 108 1.25 -4.67 5.72
N VAL A 109 0.27 -5.52 5.44
CA VAL A 109 0.49 -6.91 5.07
C VAL A 109 0.70 -6.99 3.56
N THR A 110 -0.28 -6.57 2.78
CA THR A 110 -0.28 -6.85 1.33
C THR A 110 0.45 -5.82 0.49
N LYS A 111 0.70 -4.61 1.01
CA LYS A 111 1.01 -3.44 0.19
C LYS A 111 2.37 -2.80 0.46
N VAL A 112 3.03 -3.23 1.53
CA VAL A 112 4.25 -2.62 2.05
C VAL A 112 5.19 -3.71 2.54
N VAL A 113 6.49 -3.54 2.29
CA VAL A 113 7.52 -4.39 2.90
C VAL A 113 7.64 -4.05 4.39
N PHE A 114 6.94 -4.79 5.25
CA PHE A 114 6.87 -4.54 6.69
C PHE A 114 7.19 -5.79 7.53
N PRO A 115 8.06 -5.70 8.56
CA PRO A 115 8.35 -6.82 9.46
C PRO A 115 7.17 -7.09 10.41
N LEU A 116 6.26 -7.98 10.01
CA LEU A 116 5.01 -8.29 10.73
C LEU A 116 5.20 -8.71 12.20
N SER A 117 6.35 -9.28 12.57
CA SER A 117 6.63 -9.63 13.96
C SER A 117 6.61 -8.40 14.88
N LEU A 118 6.95 -7.21 14.37
CA LEU A 118 6.87 -5.96 15.12
C LEU A 118 5.47 -5.66 15.66
N LEU A 119 4.39 -6.15 15.02
CA LEU A 119 3.02 -5.95 15.52
C LEU A 119 2.80 -6.67 16.85
N ALA A 120 3.37 -7.87 17.01
CA ALA A 120 3.32 -8.61 18.26
C ALA A 120 4.10 -7.87 19.36
N PHE A 121 5.33 -7.46 19.07
CA PHE A 121 6.14 -6.68 20.01
C PHE A 121 5.50 -5.33 20.37
N SER A 122 4.97 -4.59 19.39
CA SER A 122 4.34 -3.29 19.62
C SER A 122 3.11 -3.42 20.50
N SER A 123 2.30 -4.46 20.30
CA SER A 123 1.11 -4.74 21.10
C SER A 123 1.46 -5.02 22.57
N VAL A 124 2.50 -5.81 22.83
CA VAL A 124 2.97 -6.12 24.20
C VAL A 124 3.53 -4.88 24.86
N LEU A 125 4.36 -4.09 24.17
CA LEU A 125 4.87 -2.83 24.72
C LEU A 125 3.75 -1.83 25.01
N ALA A 126 2.72 -1.74 24.16
CA ALA A 126 1.57 -0.87 24.39
C ALA A 126 0.70 -1.33 25.56
N ALA A 127 0.56 -2.65 25.79
CA ALA A 127 -0.10 -3.19 26.98
C ALA A 127 0.76 -2.96 28.25
N SER A 128 2.08 -3.11 28.13
CA SER A 128 3.05 -2.90 29.21
C SER A 128 3.08 -1.45 29.68
N PHE A 129 2.88 -0.48 28.78
CA PHE A 129 2.75 0.93 29.14
C PHE A 129 1.61 1.16 30.15
N GLN A 130 0.42 0.61 29.89
CA GLN A 130 -0.73 0.74 30.79
C GLN A 130 -0.54 -0.04 32.10
N ALA A 131 0.04 -1.24 32.03
CA ALA A 131 0.38 -2.03 33.21
C ALA A 131 1.40 -1.31 34.10
N LEU A 132 2.41 -0.65 33.52
CA LEU A 132 3.44 0.09 34.25
C LEU A 132 2.85 1.31 34.96
N ILE A 133 1.97 2.07 34.30
CA ILE A 133 1.25 3.19 34.95
C ILE A 133 0.44 2.69 36.14
N SER A 134 -0.26 1.57 35.96
CA SER A 134 -1.07 0.96 37.01
C SER A 134 -0.22 0.44 38.17
N LEU A 135 0.97 -0.10 37.87
CA LEU A 135 1.94 -0.60 38.86
C LEU A 135 2.56 0.54 39.66
N VAL A 136 2.98 1.61 38.98
CA VAL A 136 3.55 2.80 39.63
C VAL A 136 2.50 3.44 40.55
N LEU A 137 1.26 3.57 40.09
CA LEU A 137 0.15 4.06 40.92
C LEU A 137 -0.03 3.19 42.18
N LEU A 138 -0.04 1.88 42.01
CA LEU A 138 -0.16 0.94 43.11
C LEU A 138 0.99 1.06 44.11
N MET A 139 2.23 1.18 43.62
CA MET A 139 3.41 1.37 44.47
C MET A 139 3.32 2.68 45.25
N LEU A 140 2.86 3.78 44.64
CA LEU A 140 2.68 5.06 45.33
C LEU A 140 1.64 4.97 46.44
N ILE A 141 0.49 4.33 46.17
CA ILE A 141 -0.58 4.15 47.16
C ILE A 141 -0.09 3.22 48.30
N THR A 142 0.61 2.14 47.97
CA THR A 142 1.15 1.21 48.96
C THR A 142 2.23 1.89 49.82
N ALA A 143 3.11 2.68 49.21
CA ALA A 143 4.13 3.47 49.92
C ALA A 143 3.49 4.44 50.91
N PHE A 144 2.39 5.07 50.51
CA PHE A 144 1.66 6.03 51.35
C PHE A 144 0.93 5.36 52.52
N LEU A 145 0.34 4.18 52.31
CA LEU A 145 -0.48 3.51 53.31
C LEU A 145 0.32 2.63 54.29
N VAL A 146 1.28 1.86 53.77
CA VAL A 146 1.99 0.81 54.53
C VAL A 146 3.50 1.10 54.62
N GLY A 147 4.02 1.97 53.75
CA GLY A 147 5.46 2.22 53.59
C GLY A 147 6.05 1.47 52.40
N GLY A 148 7.18 1.95 51.88
CA GLY A 148 7.90 1.31 50.79
C GLY A 148 8.78 0.16 51.27
N ASN A 149 9.02 -0.82 50.40
CA ASN A 149 9.92 -1.95 50.69
C ASN A 149 11.07 -2.03 49.67
N ILE A 150 12.27 -2.42 50.12
CA ILE A 150 13.45 -2.61 49.27
C ILE A 150 13.23 -3.72 48.23
N THR A 151 12.34 -4.67 48.52
CA THR A 151 11.98 -5.76 47.60
C THR A 151 11.40 -5.27 46.29
N TRP A 152 10.88 -4.04 46.22
CA TRP A 152 10.38 -3.46 44.97
C TRP A 152 11.46 -3.37 43.88
N LEU A 153 12.74 -3.33 44.26
CA LEU A 153 13.87 -3.42 43.31
C LEU A 153 13.90 -4.75 42.55
N ALA A 154 13.23 -5.79 43.04
CA ALA A 154 13.13 -7.10 42.42
C ALA A 154 11.99 -7.22 41.38
N LEU A 155 11.12 -6.21 41.24
CA LEU A 155 10.03 -6.22 40.26
C LEU A 155 10.49 -6.53 38.82
N PRO A 156 11.61 -5.98 38.31
CA PRO A 156 12.10 -6.32 36.97
C PRO A 156 12.37 -7.82 36.77
N LEU A 157 12.78 -8.55 37.81
CA LEU A 157 13.03 -10.00 37.74
C LEU A 157 11.75 -10.81 37.50
N VAL A 158 10.60 -10.26 37.87
CA VAL A 158 9.28 -10.87 37.68
C VAL A 158 8.65 -10.38 36.36
N LEU A 159 8.74 -9.09 36.07
CA LEU A 159 8.09 -8.45 34.92
C LEU A 159 8.77 -8.79 33.58
N LEU A 160 10.10 -8.88 33.53
CA LEU A 160 10.84 -9.14 32.27
C LEU A 160 10.55 -10.54 31.69
N PRO A 161 10.62 -11.65 32.48
CA PRO A 161 10.23 -12.97 31.96
C PRO A 161 8.77 -13.02 31.54
N PHE A 162 7.89 -12.32 32.27
CA PHE A 162 6.48 -12.27 31.91
C PHE A 162 6.24 -11.52 30.58
N MET A 163 6.92 -10.40 30.35
CA MET A 163 6.88 -9.73 29.04
C MET A 163 7.35 -10.64 27.91
N ALA A 164 8.44 -11.40 28.11
CA ALA A 164 8.93 -12.35 27.12
C ALA A 164 7.90 -13.45 26.82
N LEU A 165 7.21 -13.96 27.86
CA LEU A 165 6.11 -14.91 27.73
C LEU A 165 4.95 -14.32 26.92
N LEU A 166 4.54 -13.08 27.19
CA LEU A 166 3.49 -12.38 26.46
C LEU A 166 3.84 -12.17 24.99
N VAL A 167 5.09 -11.84 24.67
CA VAL A 167 5.57 -11.75 23.28
C VAL A 167 5.44 -13.10 22.57
N GLY A 168 5.88 -14.20 23.22
CA GLY A 168 5.76 -15.55 22.66
C GLY A 168 4.30 -15.92 22.35
N ILE A 169 3.39 -15.66 23.28
CA ILE A 169 1.95 -15.89 23.09
C ILE A 169 1.39 -15.01 21.97
N SER A 170 1.75 -13.72 21.94
CA SER A 170 1.30 -12.78 20.91
C SER A 170 1.73 -13.22 19.51
N LEU A 171 2.97 -13.71 19.35
CA LEU A 171 3.48 -14.25 18.08
C LEU A 171 2.67 -15.48 17.63
N TRP A 172 2.40 -16.42 18.54
CA TRP A 172 1.57 -17.59 18.27
C TRP A 172 0.17 -17.20 17.78
N LEU A 173 -0.50 -16.35 18.55
CA LEU A 173 -1.88 -15.94 18.26
C LEU A 173 -1.96 -15.10 16.99
N ALA A 174 -1.01 -14.19 16.75
CA ALA A 174 -0.94 -13.40 15.53
C ALA A 174 -0.76 -14.29 14.29
N ALA A 175 0.11 -15.30 14.37
CA ALA A 175 0.35 -16.22 13.26
C ALA A 175 -0.88 -17.10 12.97
N LEU A 176 -1.50 -17.67 14.00
CA LEU A 176 -2.66 -18.54 13.86
C LEU A 176 -3.94 -17.79 13.48
N GLY A 177 -4.13 -16.57 14.00
CA GLY A 177 -5.35 -15.78 13.80
C GLY A 177 -5.61 -15.39 12.34
N VAL A 178 -4.59 -15.41 11.49
CA VAL A 178 -4.77 -15.20 10.03
C VAL A 178 -5.45 -16.40 9.36
N TYR A 179 -5.27 -17.60 9.91
CA TYR A 179 -5.89 -18.82 9.39
C TYR A 179 -7.20 -19.17 10.12
N LEU A 180 -7.26 -18.85 11.42
CA LEU A 180 -8.35 -19.22 12.33
C LEU A 180 -9.15 -17.98 12.74
N ARG A 181 -10.22 -17.66 12.00
CA ARG A 181 -11.06 -16.49 12.29
C ARG A 181 -11.75 -16.55 13.66
N ASP A 182 -12.10 -17.75 14.12
CA ASP A 182 -12.79 -17.96 15.40
C ASP A 182 -11.84 -17.90 16.61
N LEU A 183 -10.52 -17.78 16.38
CA LEU A 183 -9.53 -17.71 17.46
C LEU A 183 -9.75 -16.49 18.35
N GLY A 184 -10.16 -15.34 17.80
CA GLY A 184 -10.47 -14.13 18.58
C GLY A 184 -11.59 -14.35 19.61
N PRO A 185 -12.82 -14.70 19.18
CA PRO A 185 -13.91 -15.04 20.09
C PRO A 185 -13.56 -16.15 21.08
N PHE A 186 -12.81 -17.17 20.64
CA PHE A 186 -12.35 -18.23 21.52
C PHE A 186 -11.40 -17.71 22.62
N MET A 187 -10.42 -16.86 22.28
CA MET A 187 -9.52 -16.26 23.27
C MET A 187 -10.27 -15.33 24.24
N ALA A 188 -11.30 -14.62 23.78
CA ALA A 188 -12.14 -13.79 24.65
C ALA A 188 -12.90 -14.64 25.69
N LEU A 189 -13.44 -15.80 25.27
CA LEU A 189 -14.07 -16.75 26.19
C LEU A 189 -13.04 -17.37 27.14
N ALA A 190 -11.89 -17.82 26.61
CA ALA A 190 -10.84 -18.45 27.38
C ALA A 190 -10.27 -17.50 28.45
N THR A 191 -10.04 -16.22 28.11
CA THR A 191 -9.59 -15.21 29.08
C THR A 191 -10.64 -14.96 30.15
N SER A 192 -11.93 -14.87 29.80
CA SER A 192 -13.02 -14.71 30.76
C SER A 192 -13.06 -15.86 31.79
N VAL A 193 -12.89 -17.10 31.34
CA VAL A 193 -12.81 -18.28 32.21
C VAL A 193 -11.52 -18.27 33.04
N LEU A 194 -10.39 -17.91 32.43
CA LEU A 194 -9.09 -17.85 33.09
C LEU A 194 -9.03 -16.80 34.21
N MET A 195 -9.85 -15.73 34.14
CA MET A 195 -9.96 -14.72 35.20
C MET A 195 -10.32 -15.35 36.55
N PHE A 196 -11.27 -16.29 36.55
CA PHE A 196 -11.74 -16.96 37.77
C PHE A 196 -10.85 -18.13 38.19
N LEU A 197 -10.13 -18.73 37.24
CA LEU A 197 -9.13 -19.78 37.48
C LEU A 197 -7.75 -19.21 37.89
N SER A 198 -7.58 -17.89 37.83
CA SER A 198 -6.37 -17.20 38.29
C SER A 198 -6.61 -16.59 39.67
N PRO A 199 -5.57 -16.41 40.52
CA PRO A 199 -5.75 -16.05 41.93
C PRO A 199 -5.98 -14.56 42.08
N VAL A 200 -6.88 -14.01 41.29
CA VAL A 200 -7.21 -12.59 41.24
C VAL A 200 -7.95 -12.20 42.52
N PHE A 201 -9.01 -12.95 42.85
CA PHE A 201 -9.92 -12.62 43.96
C PHE A 201 -9.65 -13.39 45.26
N TYR A 202 -8.72 -14.34 45.24
CA TYR A 202 -8.44 -15.21 46.39
C TYR A 202 -6.95 -15.60 46.48
N PRO A 203 -6.46 -15.93 47.69
CA PRO A 203 -5.10 -16.42 47.89
C PRO A 203 -4.98 -17.90 47.49
N LEU A 204 -3.75 -18.33 47.21
CA LEU A 204 -3.43 -19.73 46.96
C LEU A 204 -3.79 -20.64 48.15
N SER A 205 -3.73 -20.13 49.38
CA SER A 205 -4.10 -20.87 50.60
C SER A 205 -5.56 -21.30 50.65
N ASN A 206 -6.45 -20.61 49.93
CA ASN A 206 -7.88 -20.96 49.88
C ASN A 206 -8.18 -22.06 48.85
N VAL A 207 -7.20 -22.43 48.02
CA VAL A 207 -7.34 -23.52 47.06
C VAL A 207 -7.06 -24.85 47.77
N PRO A 208 -7.94 -25.86 47.65
CA PRO A 208 -7.71 -27.17 48.27
C PRO A 208 -6.36 -27.77 47.83
N PRO A 209 -5.62 -28.47 48.71
CA PRO A 209 -4.26 -28.94 48.44
C PRO A 209 -4.13 -29.78 47.16
N GLU A 210 -5.16 -30.58 46.84
CA GLU A 210 -5.23 -31.43 45.64
C GLU A 210 -5.15 -30.60 44.34
N TRP A 211 -5.74 -29.41 44.34
CA TRP A 211 -5.84 -28.54 43.17
C TRP A 211 -4.71 -27.51 43.08
N GLN A 212 -3.93 -27.31 44.14
CA GLN A 212 -2.84 -26.32 44.17
C GLN A 212 -1.77 -26.60 43.10
N SER A 213 -1.49 -27.86 42.80
CA SER A 213 -0.51 -28.25 41.76
C SER A 213 -0.97 -27.84 40.35
N LEU A 214 -2.23 -28.12 40.01
CA LEU A 214 -2.87 -27.70 38.75
C LEU A 214 -2.90 -26.17 38.65
N TYR A 215 -3.15 -25.51 39.78
CA TYR A 215 -3.20 -24.06 39.87
C TYR A 215 -1.85 -23.39 39.57
N LEU A 216 -0.76 -24.00 40.02
CA LEU A 216 0.60 -23.52 39.77
C LEU A 216 1.07 -23.73 38.31
N LEU A 217 0.36 -24.52 37.51
CA LEU A 217 0.60 -24.61 36.06
C LEU A 217 0.12 -23.36 35.32
N ASN A 218 -0.77 -22.57 35.90
CA ASN A 218 -1.21 -21.30 35.33
C ASN A 218 -0.11 -20.24 35.50
N PRO A 219 0.50 -19.72 34.41
CA PRO A 219 1.57 -18.73 34.50
C PRO A 219 1.11 -17.43 35.20
N LEU A 220 -0.18 -17.09 35.13
CA LEU A 220 -0.74 -15.94 35.84
C LEU A 220 -0.79 -16.16 37.34
N ALA A 221 -1.00 -17.39 37.80
CA ALA A 221 -0.97 -17.68 39.22
C ALA A 221 0.43 -17.45 39.80
N LEU A 222 1.47 -17.89 39.09
CA LEU A 222 2.85 -17.64 39.48
C LEU A 222 3.16 -16.14 39.50
N LEU A 223 2.77 -15.40 38.46
CA LEU A 223 2.98 -13.96 38.39
C LEU A 223 2.29 -13.20 39.53
N ILE A 224 1.00 -13.46 39.75
CA ILE A 224 0.19 -12.74 40.74
C ILE A 224 0.75 -12.98 42.15
N THR A 225 1.10 -14.22 42.48
CA THR A 225 1.69 -14.55 43.78
C THR A 225 3.03 -13.85 43.98
N GLN A 226 3.94 -13.91 42.98
CA GLN A 226 5.24 -13.24 43.10
C GLN A 226 5.13 -11.71 43.19
N LEU A 227 4.18 -11.09 42.48
CA LEU A 227 3.92 -9.66 42.60
C LEU A 227 3.42 -9.29 44.00
N ARG A 228 2.52 -10.09 44.60
CA ARG A 228 2.04 -9.86 45.97
C ARG A 228 3.15 -10.04 47.00
N ASP A 229 3.98 -11.07 46.84
CA ASP A 229 5.12 -11.35 47.72
C ASP A 229 6.10 -10.16 47.74
N VAL A 230 6.43 -9.64 46.55
CA VAL A 230 7.36 -8.53 46.38
C VAL A 230 6.76 -7.20 46.87
N LEU A 231 5.50 -6.92 46.56
CA LEU A 231 4.87 -5.64 46.85
C LEU A 231 4.43 -5.50 48.31
N PHE A 232 3.86 -6.55 48.91
CA PHE A 232 3.21 -6.48 50.22
C PHE A 232 3.92 -7.31 51.30
N MET A 233 4.39 -8.53 50.97
CA MET A 233 4.99 -9.42 51.98
C MET A 233 6.45 -9.10 52.28
N GLY A 234 7.08 -8.19 51.50
CA GLY A 234 8.50 -7.88 51.65
C GLY A 234 9.41 -9.07 51.39
N ALA A 235 8.94 -10.03 50.60
CA ALA A 235 9.69 -11.22 50.25
C ALA A 235 10.37 -11.05 48.89
N TRP A 236 11.61 -11.52 48.80
CA TRP A 236 12.29 -11.63 47.51
C TRP A 236 11.61 -12.71 46.66
N PRO A 237 11.51 -12.50 45.34
CA PRO A 237 10.86 -13.47 44.49
C PRO A 237 11.63 -14.79 44.49
N SER A 238 10.91 -15.90 44.52
CA SER A 238 11.49 -17.23 44.61
C SER A 238 12.31 -17.54 43.36
N LEU A 239 13.60 -17.85 43.55
CA LEU A 239 14.50 -18.18 42.44
C LEU A 239 13.99 -19.36 41.60
N LYS A 240 13.35 -20.36 42.23
CA LYS A 240 12.74 -21.49 41.54
C LYS A 240 11.57 -21.05 40.65
N VAL A 241 10.74 -20.12 41.13
CA VAL A 241 9.60 -19.60 40.36
C VAL A 241 10.06 -18.71 39.22
N ILE A 242 11.03 -17.81 39.45
CA ILE A 242 11.58 -16.95 38.40
C ILE A 242 12.28 -17.78 37.31
N THR A 243 13.08 -18.76 37.69
CA THR A 243 13.75 -19.64 36.72
C THR A 243 12.75 -20.48 35.94
N GLY A 244 11.73 -21.04 36.59
CA GLY A 244 10.63 -21.74 35.92
C GLY A 244 9.88 -20.85 34.93
N LEU A 245 9.49 -19.63 35.35
CA LEU A 245 8.84 -18.65 34.49
C LEU A 245 9.74 -18.25 33.31
N GLY A 246 11.04 -18.06 33.55
CA GLY A 246 12.03 -17.76 32.52
C GLY A 246 12.19 -18.88 31.49
N VAL A 247 12.20 -20.14 31.93
CA VAL A 247 12.24 -21.31 31.03
C VAL A 247 10.97 -21.36 30.17
N VAL A 248 9.79 -21.25 30.77
CA VAL A 248 8.51 -21.25 30.03
C VAL A 248 8.43 -20.08 29.07
N ALA A 249 8.84 -18.88 29.48
CA ALA A 249 8.90 -17.70 28.64
C ALA A 249 9.83 -17.91 27.44
N THR A 250 11.01 -18.49 27.67
CA THR A 250 11.98 -18.77 26.59
C THR A 250 11.45 -19.81 25.61
N LEU A 251 10.82 -20.89 26.10
CA LEU A 251 10.20 -21.92 25.27
C LEU A 251 9.04 -21.36 24.44
N LEU A 252 8.18 -20.53 25.03
CA LEU A 252 7.07 -19.89 24.31
C LEU A 252 7.55 -18.84 23.32
N LEU A 253 8.59 -18.08 23.65
CA LEU A 253 9.16 -17.08 22.76
C LEU A 253 9.82 -17.74 21.54
N THR A 254 10.65 -18.77 21.77
CA THR A 254 11.34 -19.51 20.70
C THR A 254 10.35 -20.27 19.83
N SER A 255 9.42 -21.03 20.42
CA SER A 255 8.37 -21.72 19.65
C SER A 255 7.43 -20.75 18.93
N GLY A 256 7.08 -19.62 19.53
CA GLY A 256 6.26 -18.58 18.93
C GLY A 256 6.95 -17.95 17.73
N PHE A 257 8.25 -17.64 17.84
CA PHE A 257 9.04 -17.15 16.72
C PHE A 257 9.17 -18.19 15.61
N TRP A 258 9.41 -19.45 15.96
CA TRP A 258 9.47 -20.56 15.01
C TRP A 258 8.15 -20.75 14.25
N VAL A 259 7.01 -20.80 14.97
CA VAL A 259 5.68 -20.90 14.35
C VAL A 259 5.37 -19.68 13.51
N PHE A 260 5.66 -18.48 14.01
CA PHE A 260 5.45 -17.24 13.28
C PHE A 260 6.21 -17.27 11.96
N ASN A 261 7.49 -17.63 11.95
CA ASN A 261 8.30 -17.73 10.74
C ASN A 261 7.88 -18.88 9.82
N LYS A 262 7.47 -20.02 10.39
CA LYS A 262 7.00 -21.16 9.61
C LYS A 262 5.71 -20.84 8.87
N LEU A 263 4.77 -20.18 9.55
CA LEU A 263 3.51 -19.75 8.98
C LEU A 263 3.68 -18.48 8.14
N ARG A 264 4.70 -17.65 8.39
CA ARG A 264 5.01 -16.42 7.64
C ARG A 264 5.01 -16.64 6.14
N GLY A 265 5.65 -17.71 5.65
CA GLY A 265 5.67 -18.03 4.22
C GLY A 265 4.29 -18.27 3.60
N GLY A 266 3.30 -18.65 4.42
CA GLY A 266 1.90 -18.73 4.03
C GLY A 266 1.07 -17.48 4.34
N LEU A 267 1.55 -16.57 5.20
CA LEU A 267 0.91 -15.29 5.60
C LEU A 267 1.23 -14.17 4.63
N LEU A 268 2.49 -14.08 4.21
CA LEU A 268 3.01 -13.19 3.19
C LEU A 268 4.24 -13.78 2.54
N MET A 269 4.31 -13.49 1.26
CA MET A 269 5.40 -13.87 0.41
C MET A 269 6.54 -12.86 0.51
N TYR A 270 7.25 -12.91 1.63
CA TYR A 270 8.46 -12.14 1.88
C TYR A 270 9.66 -13.09 1.85
N SER A 271 10.63 -12.81 0.98
CA SER A 271 11.97 -13.38 1.10
C SER A 271 12.86 -12.37 1.83
N ASP A 272 13.42 -12.78 2.98
CA ASP A 272 14.59 -12.15 3.59
C ASP A 272 15.75 -12.31 2.61
N THR A 273 15.82 -11.47 1.57
CA THR A 273 17.10 -11.27 0.88
C THR A 273 17.84 -10.20 1.66
N PRO A 274 19.01 -10.52 2.25
CA PRO A 274 19.80 -9.51 2.91
C PRO A 274 20.08 -8.40 1.89
N SER A 275 19.86 -7.16 2.31
CA SER A 275 20.42 -5.99 1.64
C SER A 275 21.94 -6.13 1.78
N ALA A 276 22.53 -6.93 0.89
CA ALA A 276 23.95 -7.01 0.73
C ALA A 276 24.41 -5.62 0.28
N THR A 277 25.54 -5.19 0.81
CA THR A 277 26.28 -4.04 0.31
C THR A 277 26.78 -4.42 -1.07
N VAL A 278 25.93 -4.23 -2.09
CA VAL A 278 26.22 -4.61 -3.46
C VAL A 278 26.90 -3.41 -4.13
N ALA A 279 28.15 -3.59 -4.53
CA ALA A 279 28.81 -2.73 -5.50
C ALA A 279 27.87 -2.51 -6.69
N ARG A 280 27.80 -1.29 -7.24
CA ARG A 280 26.85 -0.89 -8.30
C ARG A 280 26.85 -1.89 -9.47
N ALA A 281 25.92 -2.85 -9.44
CA ALA A 281 25.63 -3.70 -10.57
C ALA A 281 24.84 -2.88 -11.61
N GLU A 282 25.17 -3.05 -12.90
CA GLU A 282 24.50 -2.34 -14.01
C GLU A 282 23.01 -2.70 -14.10
N THR A 283 22.65 -3.92 -13.71
CA THR A 283 21.28 -4.43 -13.74
C THR A 283 20.49 -4.03 -12.50
N ALA A 284 19.33 -3.39 -12.72
CA ALA A 284 18.41 -3.00 -11.65
C ALA A 284 17.49 -4.16 -11.23
N ILE A 285 16.93 -4.89 -12.20
CA ILE A 285 15.98 -5.99 -11.97
C ILE A 285 16.35 -7.16 -12.88
N ALA A 286 16.43 -8.37 -12.32
CA ALA A 286 16.63 -9.61 -13.06
C ALA A 286 15.65 -10.69 -12.58
N LEU A 287 14.88 -11.25 -13.51
CA LEU A 287 13.99 -12.38 -13.34
C LEU A 287 14.54 -13.55 -14.16
N GLU A 288 14.72 -14.69 -13.51
CA GLU A 288 15.17 -15.95 -14.12
C GLU A 288 14.11 -17.04 -13.88
N GLY A 289 13.36 -17.41 -14.92
CA GLY A 289 12.29 -18.40 -14.88
C GLY A 289 11.19 -18.09 -13.86
N VAL A 290 10.98 -16.81 -13.56
CA VAL A 290 10.07 -16.37 -12.50
C VAL A 290 8.64 -16.67 -12.88
N SER A 291 7.93 -17.39 -12.01
CA SER A 291 6.53 -17.75 -12.20
C SER A 291 5.73 -17.49 -10.94
N LYS A 292 4.41 -17.34 -11.09
CA LYS A 292 3.51 -17.14 -9.96
C LYS A 292 2.20 -17.90 -10.15
N THR A 293 1.94 -18.82 -9.23
CA THR A 293 0.68 -19.55 -9.09
C THR A 293 -0.04 -19.15 -7.80
N PHE A 294 -1.32 -18.82 -7.91
CA PHE A 294 -2.20 -18.53 -6.79
C PHE A 294 -3.04 -19.76 -6.45
N TYR A 295 -3.27 -19.96 -5.15
CA TYR A 295 -4.07 -21.07 -4.64
C TYR A 295 -5.43 -20.57 -4.21
N ARG A 296 -6.48 -21.20 -4.70
CA ARG A 296 -7.87 -20.96 -4.32
C ARG A 296 -8.32 -22.05 -3.36
N TYR A 297 -8.56 -21.68 -2.11
CA TYR A 297 -8.97 -22.59 -1.05
C TYR A 297 -10.48 -22.65 -0.93
N GLN A 298 -11.03 -23.81 -0.57
CA GLN A 298 -12.45 -23.93 -0.24
C GLN A 298 -12.73 -23.46 1.20
N ARG A 299 -11.80 -23.71 2.13
CA ARG A 299 -11.90 -23.29 3.53
C ARG A 299 -10.61 -22.62 4.01
N PRO A 300 -10.68 -21.65 4.95
CA PRO A 300 -9.48 -21.03 5.53
C PRO A 300 -8.50 -22.04 6.15
N LEU A 301 -9.01 -23.14 6.72
CA LEU A 301 -8.22 -24.23 7.30
C LEU A 301 -7.34 -24.94 6.27
N ASP A 302 -7.78 -25.06 5.00
CA ASP A 302 -7.00 -25.74 3.95
C ASP A 302 -5.64 -25.04 3.74
N ARG A 303 -5.63 -23.71 3.83
CA ARG A 303 -4.41 -22.88 3.74
C ARG A 303 -3.42 -23.19 4.87
N LEU A 304 -3.93 -23.47 6.08
CA LEU A 304 -3.11 -23.84 7.24
C LEU A 304 -2.53 -25.25 7.08
N LEU A 305 -3.37 -26.20 6.67
CA LEU A 305 -2.96 -27.60 6.48
C LEU A 305 -1.82 -27.73 5.46
N LEU A 306 -1.82 -26.90 4.41
CA LEU A 306 -0.74 -26.86 3.42
C LEU A 306 0.63 -26.45 3.97
N GLN A 307 0.68 -25.70 5.08
CA GLN A 307 1.95 -25.33 5.70
C GLN A 307 2.65 -26.54 6.36
N PHE A 308 1.89 -27.62 6.61
CA PHE A 308 2.36 -28.84 7.26
C PHE A 308 2.33 -30.00 6.27
N LYS A 309 3.51 -30.46 5.81
CA LYS A 309 3.65 -31.51 4.78
C LYS A 309 2.80 -32.77 5.04
N GLY A 310 2.67 -33.21 6.29
CA GLY A 310 1.87 -34.39 6.65
C GLY A 310 0.35 -34.18 6.60
N LEU A 311 -0.11 -32.93 6.65
CA LEU A 311 -1.53 -32.56 6.63
C LEU A 311 -1.98 -31.99 5.28
N ALA A 312 -1.04 -31.62 4.40
CA ALA A 312 -1.32 -31.07 3.08
C ALA A 312 -2.26 -31.95 2.22
N ARG A 313 -2.22 -33.28 2.41
CA ARG A 313 -3.12 -34.22 1.73
C ARG A 313 -4.62 -34.03 2.05
N PHE A 314 -4.93 -33.38 3.16
CA PHE A 314 -6.31 -33.10 3.57
C PHE A 314 -6.80 -31.74 3.08
N ALA A 315 -5.90 -30.89 2.58
CA ALA A 315 -6.25 -29.56 2.07
C ALA A 315 -6.91 -29.68 0.69
N ARG A 316 -8.04 -28.99 0.50
CA ARG A 316 -8.70 -28.87 -0.80
C ARG A 316 -8.43 -27.50 -1.42
N TYR A 317 -7.81 -27.49 -2.60
CA TYR A 317 -7.47 -26.26 -3.30
C TYR A 317 -7.42 -26.44 -4.81
N ASP A 318 -7.67 -25.36 -5.53
CA ASP A 318 -7.38 -25.22 -6.97
C ASP A 318 -6.24 -24.23 -7.18
N THR A 319 -5.61 -24.25 -8.36
CA THR A 319 -4.54 -23.31 -8.70
C THR A 319 -4.90 -22.45 -9.91
N ILE A 320 -4.53 -21.17 -9.86
CA ILE A 320 -4.66 -20.22 -10.95
C ILE A 320 -3.26 -19.70 -11.28
N SER A 321 -2.83 -19.81 -12.54
CA SER A 321 -1.55 -19.23 -12.98
C SER A 321 -1.70 -17.72 -13.15
N GLY A 322 -0.95 -16.94 -12.38
CA GLY A 322 -0.90 -15.48 -12.50
C GLY A 322 0.21 -15.01 -13.44
N LEU A 323 1.37 -15.66 -13.38
CA LEU A 323 2.48 -15.48 -14.33
C LEU A 323 3.07 -16.85 -14.64
N LYS A 324 3.30 -17.12 -15.92
CA LYS A 324 4.08 -18.28 -16.35
C LYS A 324 5.58 -17.95 -16.23
N PRO A 325 6.47 -18.97 -16.23
CA PRO A 325 7.91 -18.75 -16.14
C PRO A 325 8.36 -17.75 -17.20
N LEU A 326 8.96 -16.64 -16.77
CA LEU A 326 9.49 -15.61 -17.66
C LEU A 326 10.87 -15.15 -17.20
N ASP A 327 11.69 -14.79 -18.17
CA ASP A 327 13.00 -14.16 -17.99
C ASP A 327 12.89 -12.68 -18.36
N LEU A 328 13.39 -11.80 -17.51
CA LEU A 328 13.34 -10.35 -17.74
C LEU A 328 14.54 -9.67 -17.09
N THR A 329 15.23 -8.83 -17.85
CA THR A 329 16.34 -8.01 -17.36
C THR A 329 16.08 -6.55 -17.67
N ILE A 330 16.17 -5.70 -16.64
CA ILE A 330 16.02 -4.24 -16.73
C ILE A 330 17.28 -3.58 -16.19
N GLN A 331 17.87 -2.71 -17.01
CA GLN A 331 19.09 -1.98 -16.66
C GLN A 331 18.78 -0.73 -15.85
N ARG A 332 19.78 -0.23 -15.11
CA ARG A 332 19.61 1.02 -14.35
C ARG A 332 19.32 2.21 -15.27
N GLY A 333 18.34 3.02 -14.88
CA GLY A 333 17.94 4.24 -15.60
C GLY A 333 17.02 3.99 -16.79
N GLU A 334 16.69 2.73 -17.09
CA GLU A 334 15.75 2.36 -18.15
C GLU A 334 14.30 2.64 -17.71
N VAL A 335 13.49 3.22 -18.59
CA VAL A 335 12.03 3.37 -18.41
C VAL A 335 11.32 2.30 -19.22
N VAL A 336 10.66 1.37 -18.52
CA VAL A 336 10.00 0.21 -19.11
C VAL A 336 8.48 0.31 -18.93
N GLY A 337 7.77 0.38 -20.06
CA GLY A 337 6.31 0.39 -20.12
C GLY A 337 5.71 -1.01 -20.06
N LEU A 338 4.61 -1.21 -19.32
CA LEU A 338 3.87 -2.46 -19.25
C LEU A 338 2.49 -2.30 -19.90
N VAL A 339 2.24 -3.04 -20.98
CA VAL A 339 0.96 -3.07 -21.70
C VAL A 339 0.36 -4.48 -21.71
N GLY A 340 -0.95 -4.57 -21.83
CA GLY A 340 -1.69 -5.83 -21.78
C GLY A 340 -3.07 -5.67 -21.16
N ARG A 341 -3.94 -6.67 -21.33
CA ARG A 341 -5.32 -6.62 -20.82
C ARG A 341 -5.42 -6.68 -19.29
N ASN A 342 -6.60 -6.37 -18.78
CA ASN A 342 -6.91 -6.60 -17.37
C ASN A 342 -6.85 -8.11 -17.08
N GLY A 343 -6.15 -8.48 -16.00
CA GLY A 343 -5.90 -9.87 -15.66
C GLY A 343 -4.74 -10.53 -16.43
N ALA A 344 -4.02 -9.82 -17.30
CA ALA A 344 -2.89 -10.38 -18.05
C ALA A 344 -1.66 -10.74 -17.21
N GLY A 345 -1.54 -10.21 -15.98
CA GLY A 345 -0.42 -10.48 -15.07
C GLY A 345 0.45 -9.26 -14.73
N LYS A 346 0.17 -8.07 -15.30
CA LYS A 346 0.93 -6.82 -15.07
C LYS A 346 1.12 -6.48 -13.59
N SER A 347 0.03 -6.33 -12.83
CA SER A 347 0.10 -6.02 -11.39
C SER A 347 0.75 -7.16 -10.59
N THR A 348 0.65 -8.41 -11.04
CA THR A 348 1.37 -9.53 -10.40
C THR A 348 2.89 -9.37 -10.59
N LEU A 349 3.34 -8.99 -11.80
CA LEU A 349 4.75 -8.72 -12.07
C LEU A 349 5.25 -7.55 -11.22
N LEU A 350 4.48 -6.46 -11.15
CA LEU A 350 4.83 -5.30 -10.32
C LEU A 350 4.93 -5.65 -8.83
N GLN A 351 4.00 -6.46 -8.30
CA GLN A 351 4.04 -6.93 -6.92
C GLN A 351 5.24 -7.86 -6.64
N LEU A 352 5.63 -8.70 -7.62
CA LEU A 352 6.84 -9.50 -7.52
C LEU A 352 8.07 -8.60 -7.43
N VAL A 353 8.23 -7.66 -8.36
CA VAL A 353 9.35 -6.70 -8.36
C VAL A 353 9.39 -5.90 -7.06
N CYS A 354 8.23 -5.45 -6.55
CA CYS A 354 8.14 -4.72 -5.28
C CYS A 354 8.42 -5.58 -4.04
N ASN A 355 8.64 -6.89 -4.20
CA ASN A 355 8.80 -7.86 -3.12
C ASN A 355 7.62 -7.88 -2.12
N THR A 356 6.43 -7.44 -2.56
CA THR A 356 5.16 -7.60 -1.84
C THR A 356 4.54 -8.98 -2.14
N LEU A 357 5.04 -9.63 -3.19
CA LEU A 357 4.72 -10.99 -3.59
C LEU A 357 6.02 -11.74 -3.90
N SER A 358 6.14 -13.01 -3.48
CA SER A 358 7.28 -13.88 -3.83
C SER A 358 6.95 -14.75 -5.05
N PRO A 359 7.95 -15.12 -5.83
CA PRO A 359 7.76 -16.10 -6.89
C PRO A 359 7.30 -17.47 -6.35
N SER A 360 6.50 -18.20 -7.14
CA SER A 360 6.21 -19.61 -6.91
C SER A 360 7.33 -20.52 -7.42
N GLY A 361 8.10 -20.04 -8.40
CA GLY A 361 9.29 -20.69 -8.93
C GLY A 361 10.17 -19.66 -9.66
N GLY A 362 11.42 -20.01 -9.92
CA GLY A 362 12.43 -19.10 -10.49
C GLY A 362 13.13 -18.24 -9.44
N ARG A 363 13.97 -17.32 -9.91
CA ARG A 363 14.78 -16.42 -9.08
C ARG A 363 14.52 -14.97 -9.49
N LEU A 364 14.20 -14.14 -8.50
CA LEU A 364 14.07 -12.69 -8.64
C LEU A 364 15.21 -12.00 -7.90
N GLN A 365 15.91 -11.10 -8.59
CA GLN A 365 16.91 -10.21 -8.00
C GLN A 365 16.54 -8.75 -8.29
N VAL A 366 16.58 -7.93 -7.26
CA VAL A 366 16.34 -6.48 -7.35
C VAL A 366 17.48 -5.75 -6.65
N ASN A 367 18.13 -4.83 -7.34
CA ASN A 367 19.32 -4.12 -6.88
C ASN A 367 19.05 -2.61 -6.69
N GLY A 368 18.43 -2.24 -5.58
CA GLY A 368 18.21 -0.83 -5.22
C GLY A 368 17.02 -0.62 -4.29
N LYS A 369 16.80 0.63 -3.87
CA LYS A 369 15.61 1.04 -3.12
C LYS A 369 14.43 1.20 -4.08
N ILE A 370 13.34 0.47 -3.82
CA ILE A 370 12.10 0.56 -4.59
C ILE A 370 11.15 1.56 -3.91
N ALA A 371 10.57 2.47 -4.69
CA ALA A 371 9.35 3.18 -4.34
C ALA A 371 8.22 2.71 -5.26
N ALA A 372 7.11 2.27 -4.68
CA ALA A 372 5.96 1.79 -5.45
C ALA A 372 4.74 2.68 -5.22
N LEU A 373 4.19 3.23 -6.31
CA LEU A 373 2.97 4.04 -6.31
C LEU A 373 1.70 3.20 -6.55
N LEU A 374 1.82 1.87 -6.49
CA LEU A 374 0.72 0.90 -6.68
C LEU A 374 -0.46 1.15 -5.73
N GLU A 375 -0.18 1.45 -4.46
CA GLU A 375 -1.20 1.54 -3.42
C GLU A 375 -0.89 2.65 -2.41
N LEU A 376 -0.96 3.88 -2.91
CA LEU A 376 -0.76 5.11 -2.15
C LEU A 376 -1.57 5.14 -0.85
N GLY A 377 -0.91 5.44 0.26
CA GLY A 377 -1.54 5.60 1.57
C GLY A 377 -1.68 4.29 2.37
N SER A 378 -1.15 3.17 1.88
CA SER A 378 -1.13 1.89 2.60
C SER A 378 -0.49 1.95 3.99
N GLY A 379 0.42 2.90 4.24
CA GLY A 379 1.01 3.16 5.55
C GLY A 379 0.19 4.08 6.46
N PHE A 380 -0.91 4.69 6.00
CA PHE A 380 -1.64 5.70 6.78
C PHE A 380 -2.55 5.09 7.84
N ASN A 381 -2.60 5.75 8.99
CA ASN A 381 -3.56 5.55 10.06
C ASN A 381 -4.64 6.64 9.97
N PRO A 382 -5.92 6.29 9.75
CA PRO A 382 -7.02 7.26 9.63
C PRO A 382 -7.20 8.14 10.87
N GLU A 383 -6.86 7.61 12.05
CA GLU A 383 -6.96 8.37 13.31
C GLU A 383 -5.89 9.44 13.42
N PHE A 384 -4.78 9.32 12.69
CA PHE A 384 -3.62 10.21 12.79
C PHE A 384 -3.78 11.46 11.93
N THR A 385 -3.15 12.56 12.33
CA THR A 385 -3.07 13.78 11.51
C THR A 385 -2.31 13.50 10.21
N GLY A 386 -2.48 14.34 9.19
CA GLY A 386 -1.64 14.29 8.00
C GLY A 386 -0.15 14.33 8.34
N ARG A 387 0.25 15.23 9.24
CA ARG A 387 1.62 15.34 9.73
C ARG A 387 2.15 14.03 10.31
N GLU A 388 1.42 13.43 11.24
CA GLU A 388 1.81 12.15 11.86
C GLU A 388 1.90 11.02 10.82
N ASN A 389 0.99 11.01 9.84
CA ASN A 389 1.01 10.06 8.73
C ASN A 389 2.19 10.24 7.78
N VAL A 390 2.63 11.48 7.52
CA VAL A 390 3.86 11.77 6.76
C VAL A 390 5.06 11.14 7.47
N PHE A 391 5.23 11.36 8.77
CA PHE A 391 6.34 10.78 9.53
C PHE A 391 6.31 9.25 9.58
N MET A 392 5.13 8.65 9.71
CA MET A 392 4.97 7.20 9.77
C MET A 392 5.23 6.55 8.40
N SER A 393 4.59 7.05 7.34
CA SER A 393 4.72 6.49 5.99
C SER A 393 6.13 6.65 5.42
N ALA A 394 6.79 7.77 5.72
CA ALA A 394 8.17 7.98 5.31
C ALA A 394 9.15 7.08 6.08
N ALA A 395 8.92 6.82 7.38
CA ALA A 395 9.71 5.88 8.16
C ALA A 395 9.55 4.43 7.66
N ILE A 396 8.32 4.05 7.29
CA ILE A 396 8.04 2.78 6.61
C ILE A 396 8.83 2.67 5.29
N SER A 397 8.97 3.78 4.57
CA SER A 397 9.76 3.87 3.33
C SER A 397 11.28 3.95 3.56
N GLY A 398 11.74 3.83 4.81
CA GLY A 398 13.16 3.78 5.17
C GLY A 398 13.82 5.13 5.43
N LEU A 399 13.06 6.24 5.52
CA LEU A 399 13.61 7.55 5.88
C LEU A 399 13.76 7.71 7.40
N SER A 400 14.87 8.29 7.81
CA SER A 400 15.09 8.73 9.19
C SER A 400 14.23 9.95 9.54
N ARG A 401 13.94 10.15 10.82
CA ARG A 401 13.13 11.28 11.27
C ARG A 401 13.72 12.65 10.87
N ALA A 402 15.05 12.77 10.81
CA ALA A 402 15.74 13.98 10.40
C ALA A 402 15.52 14.28 8.90
N GLU A 403 15.62 13.26 8.05
CA GLU A 403 15.34 13.38 6.61
C GLU A 403 13.89 13.77 6.36
N VAL A 404 12.94 13.16 7.08
CA VAL A 404 11.52 13.51 6.94
C VAL A 404 11.26 14.95 7.39
N GLN A 405 11.88 15.38 8.49
CA GLN A 405 11.75 16.76 8.97
C GLN A 405 12.28 17.77 7.93
N ALA A 406 13.38 17.46 7.26
CA ALA A 406 13.94 18.30 6.20
C ALA A 406 13.02 18.38 4.97
N LYS A 407 12.39 17.26 4.58
CA LYS A 407 11.47 17.19 3.42
C LYS A 407 10.02 17.58 3.75
N PHE A 408 9.67 17.78 5.03
CA PHE A 408 8.27 17.97 5.45
C PHE A 408 7.61 19.18 4.77
N ALA A 409 8.30 20.33 4.71
CA ALA A 409 7.75 21.54 4.10
C ALA A 409 7.45 21.34 2.61
N GLU A 410 8.35 20.66 1.91
CA GLU A 410 8.19 20.31 0.49
C GLU A 410 6.99 19.36 0.29
N ILE A 411 6.86 18.31 1.09
CA ILE A 411 5.74 17.35 1.05
C ILE A 411 4.41 18.09 1.27
N HIS A 412 4.36 18.95 2.30
CA HIS A 412 3.17 19.72 2.64
C HIS A 412 2.77 20.66 1.49
N GLN A 413 3.71 21.43 0.95
CA GLN A 413 3.48 22.32 -0.20
C GLN A 413 3.11 21.55 -1.47
N PHE A 414 3.72 20.37 -1.70
CA PHE A 414 3.42 19.55 -2.86
C PHE A 414 1.97 19.03 -2.80
N SER A 415 1.56 18.48 -1.65
CA SER A 415 0.23 17.90 -1.44
C SER A 415 -0.92 18.92 -1.63
N GLY A 416 -0.67 20.21 -1.38
CA GLY A 416 -1.67 21.26 -1.55
C GLY A 416 -2.89 21.15 -0.61
N ILE A 417 -2.78 20.40 0.50
CA ILE A 417 -3.90 20.19 1.44
C ILE A 417 -4.04 21.32 2.48
N GLY A 418 -3.11 22.29 2.51
CA GLY A 418 -3.16 23.44 3.42
C GLY A 418 -3.23 23.04 4.91
N ASP A 419 -4.07 23.72 5.68
CA ASP A 419 -4.18 23.54 7.13
C ASP A 419 -4.75 22.18 7.56
N PHE A 420 -5.32 21.40 6.62
CA PHE A 420 -5.77 20.04 6.91
C PHE A 420 -4.63 19.11 7.30
N ILE A 421 -3.36 19.48 7.08
CA ILE A 421 -2.20 18.69 7.50
C ILE A 421 -2.22 18.33 9.00
N ASP A 422 -2.81 19.19 9.83
CA ASP A 422 -2.93 18.98 11.29
C ASP A 422 -4.30 18.41 11.70
N GLN A 423 -5.14 18.04 10.72
CA GLN A 423 -6.41 17.32 10.92
C GLN A 423 -6.25 15.81 10.73
N PRO A 424 -7.04 14.97 11.42
CA PRO A 424 -7.03 13.52 11.22
C PRO A 424 -7.34 13.12 9.77
N VAL A 425 -6.60 12.16 9.22
CA VAL A 425 -6.75 11.73 7.82
C VAL A 425 -8.14 11.15 7.52
N LYS A 426 -8.84 10.60 8.52
CA LYS A 426 -10.24 10.16 8.35
C LYS A 426 -11.22 11.28 7.96
N THR A 427 -10.85 12.55 8.16
CA THR A 427 -11.67 13.70 7.75
C THR A 427 -11.33 14.21 6.35
N TYR A 428 -10.36 13.59 5.67
CA TYR A 428 -9.91 14.02 4.35
C TYR A 428 -10.90 13.57 3.28
N SER A 429 -11.04 14.37 2.22
CA SER A 429 -11.62 13.85 0.98
C SER A 429 -10.69 12.80 0.37
N SER A 430 -11.23 11.93 -0.50
CA SER A 430 -10.43 10.96 -1.25
C SER A 430 -9.28 11.63 -2.03
N GLY A 431 -9.54 12.80 -2.62
CA GLY A 431 -8.51 13.60 -3.31
C GLY A 431 -7.38 14.04 -2.38
N MET A 432 -7.69 14.63 -1.22
CA MET A 432 -6.67 15.06 -0.25
C MET A 432 -5.84 13.89 0.29
N TYR A 433 -6.49 12.76 0.56
CA TYR A 433 -5.83 11.53 0.99
C TYR A 433 -4.76 11.11 -0.02
N VAL A 434 -5.13 10.98 -1.30
CA VAL A 434 -4.17 10.52 -2.29
C VAL A 434 -3.12 11.58 -2.61
N ARG A 435 -3.46 12.87 -2.60
CA ARG A 435 -2.48 13.94 -2.77
C ARG A 435 -1.36 13.88 -1.74
N LEU A 436 -1.71 13.72 -0.45
CA LEU A 436 -0.73 13.59 0.61
C LEU A 436 0.07 12.29 0.47
N ALA A 437 -0.60 11.18 0.18
CA ALA A 437 0.07 9.90 -0.02
C ALA A 437 1.08 9.93 -1.19
N PHE A 438 0.71 10.54 -2.32
CA PHE A 438 1.59 10.75 -3.47
C PHE A 438 2.77 11.65 -3.12
N ALA A 439 2.51 12.77 -2.43
CA ALA A 439 3.55 13.70 -2.00
C ALA A 439 4.60 13.01 -1.12
N VAL A 440 4.17 12.16 -0.18
CA VAL A 440 5.08 11.40 0.68
C VAL A 440 5.84 10.36 -0.14
N ALA A 441 5.14 9.58 -0.96
CA ALA A 441 5.74 8.48 -1.73
C ALA A 441 6.80 8.97 -2.73
N THR A 442 6.60 10.15 -3.33
CA THR A 442 7.52 10.76 -4.32
C THR A 442 8.55 11.72 -3.70
N SER A 443 8.54 11.90 -2.38
CA SER A 443 9.58 12.65 -1.67
C SER A 443 10.82 11.81 -1.38
N VAL A 444 10.69 10.49 -1.41
CA VAL A 444 11.80 9.54 -1.34
C VAL A 444 12.49 9.54 -2.72
N GLU A 445 13.82 9.47 -2.74
CA GLU A 445 14.60 9.29 -3.98
C GLU A 445 14.89 7.79 -4.16
N PRO A 446 14.15 7.07 -5.02
CA PRO A 446 14.35 5.65 -5.24
C PRO A 446 15.41 5.36 -6.32
N ASP A 447 16.02 4.18 -6.26
CA ASP A 447 16.75 3.61 -7.41
C ASP A 447 15.77 3.08 -8.48
N ILE A 448 14.60 2.58 -8.03
CA ILE A 448 13.56 1.95 -8.86
C ILE A 448 12.19 2.53 -8.46
N LEU A 449 11.49 3.15 -9.41
CA LEU A 449 10.14 3.66 -9.23
C LEU A 449 9.14 2.78 -9.99
N VAL A 450 8.15 2.24 -9.29
CA VAL A 450 7.03 1.50 -9.89
C VAL A 450 5.79 2.38 -9.89
N VAL A 451 5.22 2.60 -11.05
CA VAL A 451 4.03 3.44 -11.27
C VAL A 451 2.95 2.60 -11.92
N ASP A 452 1.79 2.49 -11.27
CA ASP A 452 0.64 1.74 -11.79
C ASP A 452 -0.58 2.62 -11.80
N GLU A 453 -0.99 3.09 -12.98
CA GLU A 453 -2.20 3.89 -13.23
C GLU A 453 -2.32 5.19 -12.38
N ALA A 454 -1.34 5.48 -11.52
CA ALA A 454 -1.37 6.51 -10.48
C ALA A 454 -1.10 7.92 -11.01
N LEU A 455 -0.77 8.06 -12.30
CA LEU A 455 -0.61 9.36 -12.94
C LEU A 455 -1.93 10.14 -13.08
N SER A 456 -3.07 9.44 -13.02
CA SER A 456 -4.40 10.04 -13.15
C SER A 456 -5.05 10.37 -11.80
N VAL A 457 -4.27 10.46 -10.72
CA VAL A 457 -4.83 10.71 -9.39
C VAL A 457 -4.92 12.21 -9.08
N GLY A 458 -6.09 12.65 -8.64
CA GLY A 458 -6.37 14.05 -8.27
C GLY A 458 -7.24 14.76 -9.29
N ASP A 459 -7.22 16.09 -9.27
CA ASP A 459 -7.76 16.93 -10.36
C ASP A 459 -6.69 17.13 -11.44
N GLY A 460 -7.06 17.71 -12.59
CA GLY A 460 -6.15 17.91 -13.73
C GLY A 460 -4.84 18.63 -13.35
N ALA A 461 -4.90 19.62 -12.45
CA ALA A 461 -3.74 20.36 -11.98
C ALA A 461 -2.80 19.48 -11.13
N PHE A 462 -3.35 18.66 -10.22
CA PHE A 462 -2.52 17.77 -9.42
C PHE A 462 -1.97 16.59 -10.25
N ALA A 463 -2.74 16.06 -11.20
CA ALA A 463 -2.29 15.02 -12.12
C ALA A 463 -1.07 15.50 -12.92
N ARG A 464 -1.13 16.72 -13.46
CA ARG A 464 0.01 17.37 -14.11
C ARG A 464 1.20 17.55 -13.17
N LYS A 465 0.99 18.10 -11.97
CA LYS A 465 2.06 18.29 -10.98
C LYS A 465 2.74 16.97 -10.58
N SER A 466 1.94 15.91 -10.47
CA SER A 466 2.39 14.53 -10.20
C SER A 466 3.22 13.99 -11.34
N PHE A 467 2.78 14.23 -12.57
CA PHE A 467 3.51 13.88 -13.77
C PHE A 467 4.89 14.56 -13.83
N ASP A 468 4.94 15.89 -13.63
CA ASP A 468 6.19 16.66 -13.63
C ASP A 468 7.17 16.14 -12.55
N ARG A 469 6.65 15.72 -11.41
CA ARG A 469 7.44 15.10 -10.33
C ARG A 469 8.04 13.76 -10.75
N ILE A 470 7.30 12.90 -11.47
CA ILE A 470 7.82 11.62 -11.96
C ILE A 470 8.89 11.85 -13.03
N MET A 471 8.68 12.82 -13.93
CA MET A 471 9.70 13.18 -14.93
C MET A 471 10.98 13.69 -14.28
N ALA A 472 10.89 14.51 -13.23
CA ALA A 472 12.08 14.93 -12.49
C ALA A 472 12.84 13.75 -11.86
N LEU A 473 12.13 12.70 -11.40
CA LEU A 473 12.75 11.46 -10.89
C LEU A 473 13.38 10.61 -12.02
N ARG A 474 12.79 10.61 -13.22
CA ARG A 474 13.42 10.01 -14.40
C ARG A 474 14.74 10.71 -14.71
N ASP A 475 14.73 12.04 -14.71
CA ASP A 475 15.89 12.86 -15.09
C ASP A 475 17.06 12.74 -14.10
N THR A 476 16.82 12.29 -12.85
CA THR A 476 17.89 11.93 -11.90
C THR A 476 18.50 10.55 -12.15
N GLY A 477 18.00 9.80 -13.15
CA GLY A 477 18.49 8.47 -13.53
C GLY A 477 17.82 7.31 -12.79
N ALA A 478 16.65 7.52 -12.19
CA ALA A 478 15.88 6.42 -11.59
C ALA A 478 15.38 5.44 -12.66
N THR A 479 15.40 4.15 -12.34
CA THR A 479 14.79 3.11 -13.20
C THR A 479 13.29 3.14 -13.00
N ILE A 480 12.48 3.14 -14.07
CA ILE A 480 11.03 3.29 -13.94
C ILE A 480 10.31 2.10 -14.59
N LEU A 481 9.41 1.47 -13.84
CA LEU A 481 8.42 0.53 -14.36
C LEU A 481 7.07 1.23 -14.42
N PHE A 482 6.55 1.40 -15.63
CA PHE A 482 5.41 2.25 -15.92
C PHE A 482 4.25 1.45 -16.50
N CYS A 483 3.18 1.25 -15.73
CA CYS A 483 1.95 0.62 -16.21
C CYS A 483 0.89 1.70 -16.48
N SER A 484 0.44 1.79 -17.74
CA SER A 484 -0.58 2.73 -18.18
C SER A 484 -1.49 2.12 -19.23
N HIS A 485 -2.76 2.51 -19.18
CA HIS A 485 -3.73 2.23 -20.25
C HIS A 485 -3.61 3.20 -21.43
N SER A 486 -2.88 4.31 -21.27
CA SER A 486 -2.61 5.24 -22.36
C SER A 486 -1.38 4.76 -23.13
N LEU A 487 -1.61 4.16 -24.29
CA LEU A 487 -0.54 3.71 -25.18
C LEU A 487 0.35 4.88 -25.63
N TYR A 488 -0.25 6.05 -25.83
CA TYR A 488 0.48 7.29 -26.08
C TYR A 488 1.49 7.62 -24.97
N GLN A 489 1.13 7.49 -23.70
CA GLN A 489 2.08 7.71 -22.59
C GLN A 489 3.21 6.67 -22.60
N VAL A 490 2.90 5.42 -22.99
CA VAL A 490 3.92 4.38 -23.11
C VAL A 490 4.91 4.75 -24.24
N GLU A 491 4.42 5.19 -25.40
CA GLU A 491 5.27 5.63 -26.51
C GLU A 491 6.10 6.87 -26.18
N ALA A 492 5.51 7.85 -25.49
CA ALA A 492 6.18 9.12 -25.24
C ALA A 492 7.21 9.07 -24.10
N LEU A 493 7.09 8.10 -23.17
CA LEU A 493 7.85 8.11 -21.91
C LEU A 493 8.82 6.95 -21.77
N CYS A 494 8.51 5.79 -22.38
CA CYS A 494 9.26 4.57 -22.15
C CYS A 494 10.36 4.41 -23.20
N ASP A 495 11.50 3.91 -22.77
CA ASP A 495 12.59 3.52 -23.69
C ASP A 495 12.30 2.14 -24.30
N ARG A 496 11.54 1.31 -23.55
CA ARG A 496 11.18 -0.06 -23.90
C ARG A 496 9.75 -0.36 -23.41
N ALA A 497 9.04 -1.23 -24.11
CA ALA A 497 7.70 -1.68 -23.74
C ALA A 497 7.63 -3.21 -23.70
N LEU A 498 6.99 -3.72 -22.64
CA LEU A 498 6.65 -5.13 -22.48
C LEU A 498 5.14 -5.31 -22.65
N TRP A 499 4.76 -6.15 -23.60
CA TRP A 499 3.39 -6.64 -23.75
C TRP A 499 3.24 -7.99 -23.05
N ILE A 500 2.40 -8.02 -22.02
CA ILE A 500 2.06 -9.24 -21.27
C ILE A 500 0.62 -9.66 -21.61
N GLU A 501 0.41 -10.95 -21.89
CA GLU A 501 -0.92 -11.54 -22.10
C GLU A 501 -0.96 -12.96 -21.52
N GLY A 502 -2.05 -13.31 -20.80
CA GLY A 502 -2.19 -14.65 -20.21
C GLY A 502 -1.04 -15.10 -19.28
N GLY A 503 -0.32 -14.14 -18.69
CA GLY A 503 0.85 -14.39 -17.85
C GLY A 503 2.16 -14.65 -18.59
N GLU A 504 2.21 -14.43 -19.90
CA GLU A 504 3.41 -14.56 -20.76
C GLU A 504 3.80 -13.22 -21.38
N VAL A 505 5.09 -13.02 -21.63
CA VAL A 505 5.59 -11.87 -22.41
C VAL A 505 5.43 -12.19 -23.89
N ILE A 506 4.59 -11.44 -24.58
CA ILE A 506 4.29 -11.61 -26.01
C ILE A 506 5.26 -10.80 -26.87
N ALA A 507 5.61 -9.59 -26.42
CA ALA A 507 6.58 -8.73 -27.07
C ALA A 507 7.36 -7.91 -26.04
N ASP A 508 8.61 -7.64 -26.36
CA ASP A 508 9.56 -6.92 -25.51
C ASP A 508 10.56 -6.18 -26.42
N ASP A 509 10.27 -4.90 -26.70
CA ASP A 509 11.00 -4.10 -27.68
C ASP A 509 10.74 -2.60 -27.44
N SER A 510 11.24 -1.71 -28.28
CA SER A 510 10.88 -0.29 -28.31
C SER A 510 9.35 -0.09 -28.41
N PRO A 511 8.79 0.95 -27.77
CA PRO A 511 7.35 1.22 -27.81
C PRO A 511 6.79 1.32 -29.23
N SER A 512 7.54 1.89 -30.17
CA SER A 512 7.18 2.00 -31.59
C SER A 512 6.93 0.67 -32.30
N LEU A 513 7.46 -0.45 -31.78
CA LEU A 513 7.22 -1.79 -32.32
C LEU A 513 6.14 -2.55 -31.56
N VAL A 514 6.02 -2.32 -30.25
CA VAL A 514 5.09 -3.04 -29.37
C VAL A 514 3.69 -2.46 -29.43
N VAL A 515 3.56 -1.12 -29.38
CA VAL A 515 2.27 -0.44 -29.31
C VAL A 515 1.40 -0.72 -30.54
N PRO A 516 1.89 -0.61 -31.79
CA PRO A 516 1.06 -0.93 -32.97
C PRO A 516 0.60 -2.40 -33.00
N ARG A 517 1.45 -3.34 -32.55
CA ARG A 517 1.10 -4.76 -32.47
C ARG A 517 0.00 -5.01 -31.44
N TYR A 518 0.09 -4.34 -30.29
CA TYR A 518 -0.92 -4.42 -29.25
C TYR A 518 -2.24 -3.76 -29.67
N GLU A 519 -2.20 -2.61 -30.34
CA GLU A 519 -3.39 -1.97 -30.92
C GLU A 519 -4.10 -2.87 -31.93
N GLN A 520 -3.33 -3.52 -32.82
CA GLN A 520 -3.89 -4.47 -33.77
C GLN A 520 -4.55 -5.67 -33.08
N PHE A 521 -3.95 -6.16 -31.99
CA PHE A 521 -4.53 -7.23 -31.17
C PHE A 521 -5.85 -6.80 -30.49
N LEU A 522 -5.94 -5.55 -30.01
CA LEU A 522 -7.19 -5.01 -29.46
C LEU A 522 -8.27 -4.87 -30.53
N ALA A 523 -7.92 -4.32 -31.70
CA ALA A 523 -8.84 -4.12 -32.82
C ALA A 523 -9.39 -5.45 -33.38
N GLY A 524 -8.60 -6.53 -33.33
CA GLY A 524 -9.02 -7.87 -33.74
C GLY A 524 -10.12 -8.48 -32.87
N ASP A 525 -10.24 -8.07 -31.60
CA ASP A 525 -11.26 -8.56 -30.67
C ASP A 525 -12.48 -7.63 -30.56
N GLU A 526 -12.34 -6.32 -30.79
CA GLU A 526 -13.49 -5.41 -30.86
C GLU A 526 -14.49 -5.77 -31.97
N GLN A 527 -14.05 -6.48 -33.02
CA GLN A 527 -14.96 -7.01 -34.05
C GLN A 527 -15.91 -8.11 -33.55
N LYS A 528 -15.68 -8.70 -32.35
CA LYS A 528 -16.60 -9.67 -31.72
C LYS A 528 -17.61 -9.04 -30.76
N GLU A 529 -17.38 -7.82 -30.27
CA GLU A 529 -18.19 -7.22 -29.19
C GLU A 529 -18.95 -5.93 -29.60
N ARG A 530 -18.89 -5.49 -30.87
CA ARG A 530 -19.70 -4.35 -31.37
C ARG A 530 -21.17 -4.72 -31.63
N GLY A 531 -21.85 -5.11 -30.56
CA GLY A 531 -23.29 -5.09 -30.42
C GLY A 531 -23.64 -4.35 -29.13
N VAL A 532 -24.19 -3.14 -29.27
CA VAL A 532 -24.79 -2.31 -28.21
C VAL A 532 -23.81 -1.45 -27.39
N ARG A 533 -23.72 -0.16 -27.75
CA ARG A 533 -24.03 0.99 -26.85
C ARG A 533 -23.77 2.31 -27.58
N GLN A 534 -24.84 2.89 -28.11
CA GLN A 534 -24.91 4.31 -28.45
C GLN A 534 -25.49 5.09 -27.27
N SER A 535 -24.99 6.32 -27.15
CA SER A 535 -25.60 7.49 -26.53
C SER A 535 -25.41 7.68 -25.02
N ALA A 536 -24.72 8.76 -24.68
CA ALA A 536 -25.06 9.59 -23.52
C ALA A 536 -24.82 11.06 -23.87
N ALA A 537 -25.77 11.89 -23.44
CA ALA A 537 -26.04 13.24 -23.90
C ALA A 537 -25.03 14.30 -23.44
N GLN A 538 -24.99 15.37 -24.23
CA GLN A 538 -24.38 16.66 -23.94
C GLN A 538 -24.95 17.26 -22.64
N ASP A 539 -24.10 17.64 -21.70
CA ASP A 539 -24.46 18.50 -20.58
C ASP A 539 -23.74 19.86 -20.72
N GLN A 540 -24.53 20.92 -20.81
CA GLN A 540 -24.08 22.30 -20.99
C GLN A 540 -23.82 22.95 -19.61
N ARG A 541 -22.56 23.01 -19.18
CA ARG A 541 -22.11 23.98 -18.16
C ARG A 541 -20.96 24.81 -18.72
N ARG A 542 -21.02 26.14 -18.59
CA ARG A 542 -20.15 27.14 -19.26
C ARG A 542 -19.00 27.69 -18.39
N VAL A 543 -18.47 26.91 -17.45
CA VAL A 543 -17.37 27.38 -16.59
C VAL A 543 -16.26 26.34 -16.53
N SER A 544 -15.02 26.78 -16.77
CA SER A 544 -13.80 25.98 -16.60
C SER A 544 -13.65 25.58 -15.13
N PRO A 545 -13.51 24.28 -14.80
CA PRO A 545 -13.08 23.88 -13.46
C PRO A 545 -11.70 24.48 -13.17
N GLN A 546 -11.47 24.97 -11.94
CA GLN A 546 -10.12 25.36 -11.50
C GLN A 546 -9.14 24.20 -11.72
N GLY A 547 -7.96 24.50 -12.27
CA GLY A 547 -6.92 23.52 -12.52
C GLY A 547 -7.15 22.57 -13.70
N SER A 548 -8.02 22.89 -14.66
CA SER A 548 -8.25 22.05 -15.84
C SER A 548 -8.30 22.87 -17.15
N ALA A 549 -8.34 22.17 -18.27
CA ALA A 549 -8.64 22.71 -19.59
C ALA A 549 -9.74 21.88 -20.26
N ARG A 550 -10.55 22.51 -21.11
CA ARG A 550 -11.70 21.85 -21.74
C ARG A 550 -11.98 22.37 -23.15
N LEU A 551 -12.59 21.54 -23.97
CA LEU A 551 -13.08 21.89 -25.30
C LEU A 551 -14.42 22.64 -25.17
N VAL A 552 -14.49 23.84 -25.76
CA VAL A 552 -15.70 24.69 -25.79
C VAL A 552 -16.53 24.39 -27.03
N SER A 553 -15.88 24.26 -28.19
CA SER A 553 -16.53 23.87 -29.43
C SER A 553 -15.50 23.34 -30.42
N THR A 554 -15.85 22.28 -31.13
CA THR A 554 -15.08 21.74 -32.25
C THR A 554 -15.94 21.81 -33.51
N GLN A 555 -15.39 22.36 -34.59
CA GLN A 555 -16.04 22.49 -35.88
C GLN A 555 -15.12 21.96 -36.96
N VAL A 556 -15.60 20.99 -37.73
CA VAL A 556 -14.90 20.46 -38.89
C VAL A 556 -15.57 21.02 -40.13
N SER A 557 -14.80 21.59 -41.05
CA SER A 557 -15.28 22.03 -42.35
C SER A 557 -14.47 21.42 -43.48
N ILE A 558 -15.16 21.01 -44.55
CA ILE A 558 -14.58 20.50 -45.79
C ILE A 558 -14.91 21.50 -46.88
N ASP A 559 -13.89 21.97 -47.60
CA ASP A 559 -14.05 22.94 -48.71
C ASP A 559 -14.89 24.16 -48.32
N GLY A 560 -14.70 24.64 -47.08
CA GLY A 560 -15.40 25.80 -46.51
C GLY A 560 -16.82 25.54 -46.00
N GLN A 561 -17.37 24.33 -46.14
CA GLN A 561 -18.69 23.95 -45.63
C GLN A 561 -18.57 23.06 -44.38
N THR A 562 -19.48 23.22 -43.42
CA THR A 562 -19.51 22.35 -42.23
C THR A 562 -19.62 20.88 -42.64
N ALA A 563 -18.67 20.07 -42.18
CA ALA A 563 -18.54 18.67 -42.55
C ALA A 563 -19.71 17.85 -42.01
N ASN A 564 -20.37 17.12 -42.90
CA ASN A 564 -21.36 16.09 -42.59
C ASN A 564 -21.06 14.80 -43.38
N ALA A 565 -21.69 13.69 -42.99
CA ALA A 565 -21.47 12.37 -43.60
C ALA A 565 -21.83 12.28 -45.11
N ARG A 566 -22.42 13.33 -45.71
CA ARG A 566 -22.76 13.41 -47.13
C ARG A 566 -21.80 14.29 -47.94
N ASN A 567 -20.87 15.01 -47.30
CA ASN A 567 -19.85 15.78 -48.01
C ASN A 567 -18.95 14.83 -48.80
N ALA A 568 -18.90 15.01 -50.12
CA ALA A 568 -17.98 14.27 -50.97
C ALA A 568 -16.57 14.86 -50.84
N VAL A 569 -15.69 14.17 -50.12
CA VAL A 569 -14.27 14.52 -50.06
C VAL A 569 -13.57 13.90 -51.26
N ILE A 570 -12.87 14.71 -52.05
CA ILE A 570 -12.11 14.23 -53.21
C ILE A 570 -10.64 14.07 -52.81
N SER A 571 -10.13 12.85 -52.96
CA SER A 571 -8.74 12.49 -52.66
C SER A 571 -7.75 13.39 -53.41
N GLY A 572 -6.91 14.09 -52.65
CA GLY A 572 -5.88 14.97 -53.19
C GLY A 572 -6.40 16.29 -53.75
N GLU A 573 -7.65 16.68 -53.49
CA GLU A 573 -8.22 17.96 -53.95
C GLU A 573 -8.89 18.72 -52.82
N SER A 574 -9.70 18.04 -51.99
CA SER A 574 -10.44 18.69 -50.91
C SER A 574 -9.55 19.15 -49.76
N GLN A 575 -9.90 20.30 -49.19
CA GLN A 575 -9.33 20.87 -47.97
C GLN A 575 -10.18 20.50 -46.76
N LEU A 576 -9.52 20.10 -45.67
CA LEU A 576 -10.16 19.89 -44.36
C LEU A 576 -9.63 20.90 -43.35
N SER A 577 -10.53 21.63 -42.70
CA SER A 577 -10.20 22.57 -41.64
C SER A 577 -10.88 22.14 -40.34
N VAL A 578 -10.13 22.11 -39.25
CA VAL A 578 -10.62 21.76 -37.91
C VAL A 578 -10.41 22.96 -37.01
N LYS A 579 -11.51 23.62 -36.63
CA LYS A 579 -11.52 24.76 -35.71
C LYS A 579 -11.87 24.29 -34.31
N ILE A 580 -10.96 24.53 -33.37
CA ILE A 580 -11.09 24.15 -31.97
C ILE A 580 -11.10 25.41 -31.12
N ARG A 581 -12.14 25.59 -30.31
CA ARG A 581 -12.17 26.57 -29.22
C ARG A 581 -12.07 25.83 -27.90
N PHE A 582 -11.28 26.35 -26.99
CA PHE A 582 -11.05 25.77 -25.68
C PHE A 582 -11.06 26.84 -24.60
N ALA A 583 -11.24 26.42 -23.35
CA ALA A 583 -11.07 27.23 -22.16
C ALA A 583 -10.12 26.51 -21.20
N SER A 584 -9.19 27.24 -20.60
CA SER A 584 -8.15 26.69 -19.72
C SER A 584 -7.93 27.60 -18.52
N ASP A 585 -7.49 27.05 -17.40
CA ASP A 585 -7.10 27.85 -16.24
C ASP A 585 -5.95 28.83 -16.60
N PRO A 586 -6.12 30.16 -16.45
CA PRO A 586 -5.07 31.13 -16.74
C PRO A 586 -3.79 30.95 -15.90
N LEU A 587 -3.87 30.27 -14.76
CA LEU A 587 -2.74 29.99 -13.87
C LEU A 587 -1.85 28.83 -14.36
N LEU A 588 -2.34 27.98 -15.26
CA LEU A 588 -1.55 26.89 -15.87
C LEU A 588 -0.95 27.34 -17.21
N PRO A 589 0.15 26.75 -17.69
CA PRO A 589 0.62 26.97 -19.07
C PRO A 589 -0.45 26.69 -20.14
N CYS A 590 -0.34 27.33 -21.31
CA CYS A 590 -1.34 27.21 -22.37
C CYS A 590 -1.38 25.75 -22.89
N PRO A 591 -2.56 25.12 -23.00
CA PRO A 591 -2.65 23.73 -23.45
C PRO A 591 -2.21 23.56 -24.91
N GLY A 592 -1.70 22.37 -25.22
CA GLY A 592 -1.48 21.92 -26.59
C GLY A 592 -2.78 21.37 -27.21
N ILE A 593 -2.89 21.42 -28.53
CA ILE A 593 -4.04 20.90 -29.26
C ILE A 593 -3.55 19.82 -30.22
N ALA A 594 -4.28 18.71 -30.30
CA ALA A 594 -4.06 17.72 -31.34
C ALA A 594 -5.33 17.37 -32.10
N VAL A 595 -5.16 17.06 -33.39
CA VAL A 595 -6.20 16.52 -34.26
C VAL A 595 -5.74 15.17 -34.76
N THR A 596 -6.64 14.19 -34.78
CA THR A 596 -6.39 12.87 -35.38
C THR A 596 -7.35 12.66 -36.54
N ILE A 597 -6.88 11.91 -37.55
CA ILE A 597 -7.75 11.30 -38.56
C ILE A 597 -7.59 9.79 -38.40
N SER A 598 -8.68 9.08 -38.20
CA SER A 598 -8.70 7.63 -38.00
C SER A 598 -9.69 6.95 -38.95
N THR A 599 -9.53 5.64 -39.14
CA THR A 599 -10.49 4.80 -39.88
C THR A 599 -11.66 4.40 -38.99
N THR A 600 -12.75 3.86 -39.57
CA THR A 600 -13.90 3.33 -38.80
C THR A 600 -13.56 2.14 -37.89
N SER A 601 -12.43 1.46 -38.13
CA SER A 601 -11.88 0.43 -37.25
C SER A 601 -11.04 0.99 -36.11
N GLY A 602 -10.90 2.31 -35.99
CA GLY A 602 -10.14 2.98 -34.93
C GLY A 602 -8.65 3.13 -35.20
N GLN A 603 -8.13 2.63 -36.33
CA GLN A 603 -6.73 2.81 -36.71
C GLN A 603 -6.47 4.29 -37.00
N ILE A 604 -5.55 4.92 -36.27
CA ILE A 604 -5.10 6.29 -36.52
C ILE A 604 -4.30 6.31 -37.84
N VAL A 605 -4.74 7.15 -38.77
CA VAL A 605 -4.12 7.36 -40.09
C VAL A 605 -3.09 8.47 -40.02
N THR A 606 -3.42 9.55 -39.33
CA THR A 606 -2.51 10.67 -39.08
C THR A 606 -2.94 11.42 -37.83
N SER A 607 -1.99 12.10 -37.20
CA SER A 607 -2.19 13.02 -36.08
C SER A 607 -1.37 14.29 -36.31
N ALA A 608 -1.81 15.39 -35.71
CA ALA A 608 -1.08 16.65 -35.72
C ALA A 608 -1.23 17.33 -34.36
N GLY A 609 -0.14 17.36 -33.58
CA GLY A 609 -0.06 18.06 -32.30
C GLY A 609 0.61 19.42 -32.43
N SER A 610 0.09 20.45 -31.74
CA SER A 610 0.66 21.80 -31.78
C SER A 610 2.10 21.86 -31.24
N TRP A 611 2.43 21.00 -30.26
CA TRP A 611 3.77 20.93 -29.66
C TRP A 611 4.81 20.32 -30.61
N GLU A 612 4.43 19.37 -31.46
CA GLU A 612 5.32 18.77 -32.46
C GLU A 612 5.65 19.77 -33.58
N ALA A 613 4.67 20.60 -33.94
CA ALA A 613 4.82 21.65 -34.93
C ALA A 613 5.50 22.92 -34.38
N GLY A 614 5.82 22.97 -33.09
CA GLY A 614 6.37 24.19 -32.44
C GLY A 614 5.41 25.38 -32.43
N VAL A 615 4.10 25.12 -32.50
CA VAL A 615 3.07 26.16 -32.53
C VAL A 615 2.65 26.50 -31.10
N GLU A 616 3.00 27.71 -30.65
CA GLU A 616 2.52 28.24 -29.37
C GLU A 616 1.06 28.67 -29.47
N VAL A 617 0.18 27.85 -28.89
CA VAL A 617 -1.25 28.16 -28.79
C VAL A 617 -1.43 29.38 -27.89
N GLN A 618 -2.17 30.39 -28.35
CA GLN A 618 -2.48 31.59 -27.56
C GLN A 618 -3.87 31.51 -26.92
N ARG A 619 -4.00 32.15 -25.76
CA ARG A 619 -5.27 32.34 -25.04
C ARG A 619 -5.37 33.75 -24.50
N ASN A 620 -6.60 34.21 -24.24
CA ASN A 620 -6.85 35.50 -23.62
C ASN A 620 -6.70 35.45 -22.08
N HIS A 621 -6.80 36.61 -21.42
CA HIS A 621 -6.71 36.73 -19.95
C HIS A 621 -7.84 36.00 -19.19
N GLN A 622 -8.94 35.65 -19.87
CA GLN A 622 -10.03 34.86 -19.31
C GLN A 622 -9.82 33.35 -19.47
N GLY A 623 -8.71 32.93 -20.09
CA GLY A 623 -8.35 31.54 -20.28
C GLY A 623 -8.90 30.89 -21.55
N GLU A 624 -9.59 31.64 -22.41
CA GLU A 624 -10.16 31.13 -23.66
C GLU A 624 -9.20 31.29 -24.84
N GLY A 625 -9.13 30.27 -25.69
CA GLY A 625 -8.32 30.28 -26.90
C GLY A 625 -9.00 29.58 -28.07
N SER A 626 -8.48 29.81 -29.27
CA SER A 626 -8.96 29.13 -30.47
C SER A 626 -7.83 28.88 -31.47
N VAL A 627 -7.84 27.70 -32.07
CA VAL A 627 -6.87 27.29 -33.10
C VAL A 627 -7.63 26.68 -34.27
N VAL A 628 -7.10 26.89 -35.48
CA VAL A 628 -7.56 26.24 -36.70
C VAL A 628 -6.40 25.43 -37.25
N LEU A 629 -6.64 24.16 -37.53
CA LEU A 629 -5.71 23.29 -38.25
C LEU A 629 -6.27 23.01 -39.64
N ASP A 630 -5.47 23.31 -40.66
CA ASP A 630 -5.84 23.11 -42.06
C ASP A 630 -5.01 21.99 -42.68
N PHE A 631 -5.69 21.04 -43.31
CA PHE A 631 -5.13 20.07 -44.24
C PHE A 631 -5.49 20.53 -45.67
N PRO A 632 -4.60 21.27 -46.35
CA PRO A 632 -4.92 21.96 -47.60
C PRO A 632 -5.22 21.00 -48.77
N GLN A 633 -4.68 19.79 -48.73
CA GLN A 633 -4.88 18.78 -49.75
C GLN A 633 -4.95 17.40 -49.09
N LEU A 634 -6.16 16.89 -48.84
CA LEU A 634 -6.35 15.59 -48.20
C LEU A 634 -5.95 14.45 -49.12
N ALA A 635 -4.71 13.99 -49.00
CA ALA A 635 -4.20 12.87 -49.78
C ALA A 635 -4.65 11.48 -49.27
N LEU A 636 -5.85 11.37 -48.69
CA LEU A 636 -6.40 10.09 -48.22
C LEU A 636 -6.98 9.31 -49.41
N LEU A 637 -6.85 7.98 -49.42
CA LEU A 637 -7.49 7.14 -50.42
C LEU A 637 -8.95 6.85 -50.06
N LYS A 638 -9.71 6.25 -50.99
CA LYS A 638 -11.15 6.01 -50.80
C LYS A 638 -11.45 5.22 -49.51
N GLY A 639 -12.44 5.67 -48.75
CA GLY A 639 -12.79 5.08 -47.45
C GLY A 639 -13.59 6.02 -46.57
N GLU A 640 -14.06 5.51 -45.43
CA GLU A 640 -14.66 6.31 -44.37
C GLU A 640 -13.64 6.61 -43.28
N TYR A 641 -13.60 7.89 -42.86
CA TYR A 641 -12.67 8.39 -41.86
C TYR A 641 -13.39 9.23 -40.80
N HIS A 642 -12.80 9.26 -39.61
CA HIS A 642 -13.22 10.03 -38.45
C HIS A 642 -12.17 11.09 -38.12
N VAL A 643 -12.63 12.25 -37.65
CA VAL A 643 -11.75 13.31 -37.11
C VAL A 643 -11.93 13.36 -35.60
N GLY A 644 -10.83 13.22 -34.86
CA GLY A 644 -10.78 13.45 -33.42
C GLY A 644 -10.11 14.78 -33.07
N ALA A 645 -10.48 15.37 -31.94
CA ALA A 645 -9.87 16.59 -31.40
C ALA A 645 -9.54 16.40 -29.92
N TYR A 646 -8.32 16.76 -29.54
CA TYR A 646 -7.76 16.50 -28.22
C TYR A 646 -7.09 17.76 -27.66
N LEU A 647 -7.22 17.95 -26.35
CA LEU A 647 -6.61 19.04 -25.61
C LEU A 647 -5.61 18.44 -24.61
N PHE A 648 -4.33 18.79 -24.75
CA PHE A 648 -3.24 18.26 -23.95
C PHE A 648 -2.56 19.35 -23.11
N CYS A 649 -1.68 18.96 -22.18
CA CYS A 649 -0.68 19.89 -21.67
C CYS A 649 0.25 20.38 -22.79
N GLU A 650 1.01 21.46 -22.55
CA GLU A 650 1.88 22.10 -23.53
C GLU A 650 2.95 21.18 -24.13
N ARG A 651 3.24 20.05 -23.46
CA ARG A 651 4.20 19.03 -23.91
C ARG A 651 3.54 17.85 -24.64
N GLY A 652 2.21 17.82 -24.75
CA GLY A 652 1.48 16.68 -25.34
C GLY A 652 1.32 15.46 -24.44
N LEU A 653 1.94 15.42 -23.26
CA LEU A 653 2.09 14.19 -22.46
C LEU A 653 0.85 13.82 -21.61
N HIS A 654 0.00 14.79 -21.29
CA HIS A 654 -1.20 14.60 -20.48
C HIS A 654 -2.41 15.18 -21.19
N SER A 655 -3.45 14.37 -21.39
CA SER A 655 -4.70 14.80 -22.03
C SER A 655 -5.67 15.35 -20.98
N TYR A 656 -6.13 16.59 -21.16
CA TYR A 656 -7.17 17.19 -20.33
C TYR A 656 -8.57 16.73 -20.77
N GLU A 657 -8.86 16.75 -22.07
CA GLU A 657 -10.15 16.37 -22.64
C GLU A 657 -10.02 16.05 -24.14
N TRP A 658 -10.90 15.20 -24.67
CA TRP A 658 -10.96 14.91 -26.10
C TRP A 658 -12.38 14.61 -26.56
N VAL A 659 -12.61 14.77 -27.86
CA VAL A 659 -13.83 14.39 -28.57
C VAL A 659 -13.42 13.61 -29.81
N ASP A 660 -13.79 12.33 -29.88
CA ASP A 660 -13.56 11.47 -31.05
C ASP A 660 -14.72 10.47 -31.20
N PRO A 661 -15.47 10.47 -32.32
CA PRO A 661 -15.34 11.37 -33.47
C PRO A 661 -16.02 12.73 -33.25
N VAL A 662 -15.37 13.80 -33.68
CA VAL A 662 -15.99 15.13 -33.90
C VAL A 662 -16.87 15.13 -35.14
N SER A 663 -16.38 14.52 -36.23
CA SER A 663 -17.11 14.39 -37.50
C SER A 663 -16.61 13.16 -38.27
N SER A 664 -17.43 12.67 -39.19
CA SER A 664 -17.07 11.62 -40.14
C SER A 664 -17.24 12.11 -41.58
N PHE A 665 -16.38 11.62 -42.47
CA PHE A 665 -16.44 11.97 -43.89
C PHE A 665 -16.06 10.78 -44.78
N HIS A 666 -16.58 10.77 -45.99
CA HIS A 666 -16.31 9.76 -46.99
C HIS A 666 -15.40 10.31 -48.08
N VAL A 667 -14.26 9.66 -48.31
CA VAL A 667 -13.31 10.01 -49.35
C VAL A 667 -13.60 9.20 -50.60
N THR A 668 -13.69 9.88 -51.73
CA THR A 668 -13.79 9.29 -53.07
C THR A 668 -12.48 9.49 -53.82
N GLN A 669 -12.18 8.58 -54.75
CA GLN A 669 -10.98 8.65 -55.60
C GLN A 669 -11.29 8.20 -57.02
N THR A 670 -10.61 8.77 -58.00
CA THR A 670 -10.75 8.41 -59.43
C THR A 670 -9.88 7.21 -59.83
N GLY A 671 -8.77 6.96 -59.14
CA GLY A 671 -7.82 5.89 -59.45
C GLY A 671 -8.08 4.54 -58.76
N ILE A 672 -7.31 3.52 -59.14
CA ILE A 672 -7.35 2.18 -58.53
C ILE A 672 -6.29 1.94 -57.45
N ALA A 673 -5.58 3.01 -57.04
CA ALA A 673 -4.59 2.94 -55.97
C ALA A 673 -5.20 2.34 -54.69
N ARG A 674 -4.43 1.47 -54.03
CA ARG A 674 -4.81 0.79 -52.78
C ARG A 674 -3.86 1.24 -51.66
N GLY A 675 -4.39 1.36 -50.45
CA GLY A 675 -3.66 1.82 -49.27
C GLY A 675 -4.49 2.80 -48.45
N VAL A 676 -3.83 3.57 -47.59
CA VAL A 676 -4.46 4.57 -46.72
C VAL A 676 -4.24 6.00 -47.22
N VAL A 677 -3.03 6.30 -47.71
CA VAL A 677 -2.62 7.63 -48.14
C VAL A 677 -1.98 7.59 -49.53
N ARG A 678 -2.17 8.64 -50.31
CA ARG A 678 -1.47 8.93 -51.56
C ARG A 678 -0.26 9.80 -51.26
N LEU A 679 0.91 9.20 -51.17
CA LEU A 679 2.15 9.96 -50.96
C LEU A 679 2.55 10.73 -52.23
N PRO A 680 3.08 11.96 -52.12
CA PRO A 680 3.70 12.66 -53.24
C PRO A 680 4.82 11.80 -53.84
N HIS A 681 4.78 11.55 -55.15
CA HIS A 681 5.78 10.74 -55.84
C HIS A 681 6.03 11.27 -57.26
N ARG A 682 7.25 11.10 -57.75
CA ARG A 682 7.66 11.42 -59.12
C ARG A 682 8.22 10.16 -59.77
N TRP A 683 7.79 9.89 -61.00
CA TRP A 683 8.37 8.84 -61.83
C TRP A 683 9.37 9.47 -62.79
N HIS A 684 10.59 8.95 -62.82
CA HIS A 684 11.56 9.27 -63.86
C HIS A 684 11.68 8.04 -64.75
N SER A 685 11.44 8.19 -66.06
CA SER A 685 11.78 7.15 -67.02
C SER A 685 13.30 7.10 -67.14
N VAL A 686 13.92 5.98 -66.74
CA VAL A 686 15.28 5.68 -67.16
C VAL A 686 15.17 5.24 -68.63
N PRO A 687 15.77 5.95 -69.60
CA PRO A 687 15.83 5.44 -70.96
C PRO A 687 16.63 4.12 -70.93
N ASN A 688 16.05 3.04 -71.47
CA ASN A 688 16.79 1.82 -71.73
C ASN A 688 18.02 2.18 -72.56
N SER A 689 19.21 2.05 -71.98
CA SER A 689 20.42 1.87 -72.77
C SER A 689 20.28 0.54 -73.49
N ALA A 690 19.76 0.58 -74.72
CA ALA A 690 20.07 -0.43 -75.70
C ALA A 690 21.55 -0.25 -76.05
N ASP A 691 22.41 -0.90 -75.27
CA ASP A 691 23.75 -1.38 -75.65
C ASP A 691 24.43 -1.96 -74.41
N ASP A 692 24.23 -3.25 -74.17
CA ASP A 692 25.17 -4.12 -73.45
C ASP A 692 25.11 -5.52 -74.09
N HIS A 693 25.77 -5.58 -75.25
CA HIS A 693 26.50 -6.65 -75.95
C HIS A 693 26.15 -8.16 -75.80
N VAL A 694 26.04 -8.79 -76.99
CA VAL A 694 26.30 -10.21 -77.36
C VAL A 694 25.28 -11.27 -76.98
#